data_AF-A0A2E2C4Q8-F1
#
_entry.id   AF-A0A2E2C4Q8-F1
#
_cell.length_a   1.000
_cell.length_b   1.000
_cell.length_c   1.000
_cell.angle_alpha   90.00
_cell.angle_beta   90.00
_cell.angle_gamma   90.00
#
_symmetry.space_group_name_H-M   'P 1'
#
loop_
_entity.id
_entity.type
_entity.pdbx_description
1 polymer ?
#
loop_
_entity_poly.entity_id
_entity_poly.type
_entity_poly.pdbx_seq_one_letter_code
_entity_poly.pdbx_strand_id
1 'polypeptide(L)'
;MIWNTLLDPALSGRLCLTLLHSLWQVALLAGLLWLVERCWQKITVERRYVLHVAVLLCVLLALPVTFLLVGPAASTPVVISQPQTVRDTFPSQAETKPAAPPQFRSEMPELLPGAESPLSENQKLQPASNISPEKTKTSPARRSQAWLWLAPWIVACYVAGVVLMLARLVISSIRVQRLAASAERIIAGPLVNSLREIARKWSLKAVPVLARSEQIIVPRVTGILRPMILLPASAISGLTTDELELILAHELAHIRRFDLWINLLQRFTEAILFFNPALWYLSHRISMLREYCCDEMTCQLKLDSTSPFESRVNYATALLHVAELARRSSVSTGDLTSLAASGRSPSEIRRRVARLFGESLQEPMPVSRNGLCALLLLGFSLTLITMVSPSNAEPASQKTAIKAETEAQQKNQPVTDDTDTQDHSLRQFQLNVVDPDGKPVPDTTVEIRSDPAPTAEHILRGEYLRDATYGPFVKTNDKGELLFRIPLQMKRFNLSIKKPGYAPYWAGWSSYEHPESIPAEFTAILDKGWTVGGVIVDEAGKPVEGARISPSVYFKKRPGDTSQLGVGTKIKTDAKGQWHFDYVPASKAEVHIDVNHPDYRPWRKRVARSEFEVKADASPSARITLEEGLNITGSVTDENGKPIAGALVRTKFGNDVRKATTDEFGVYLITGCEPRVTRVVVSAKGRAPDVQEVRVEPDMIPVDFSLKPGGKVRVRVVDKNGKGIPKARIFFQTWRRWWVDNFEFDYVNQYANENGVWEWDEAPLDSFKVDICRPGGMQLTNQTLLAREEEYVFQPPKALVISGSVVDAKTKQPVKRFRVTPGVQRDDSTSSLFWNTSESFESSDGKYSIRIHRDDPAHFLRIEADGFEVATSRAFKPDEESVPYDFALKPAKDIAATILTATGKPAANAQIAVGIVGSQIMIKNGRIRNISTYATRLQSDDMGQFSIPPRTEPFQLIILHPDGFAHLKSETGPIPDPVKLTPWARLEGTFRVGKDIAPHVDLTLFGNGFNLYGDKEPHIHTETNTKTDENGRFVFNRVFPGKCRVGREITMIVNEGTSEVTSSHREKVELFAGKTTTLNLGGTGRRIIGQLVPADGYSGRVIWNLNLIRLEGALEPPPAPPVPEKIKQNAALLQLWYAEWFKTEAGKAWRIAHEKYLQLQADNTYFSASIGDDGAFHIDDVPPGNYDLKMWLHDNPAGRLKPVSITVPASDEKNTTEPIDLGTLTLEK
;
A
#
# COMPACT_ATOMS: atom_id res chain seq x y z
N MET A 1 11.97 41.49 -34.54
CA MET A 1 11.30 40.71 -35.62
C MET A 1 10.68 39.40 -35.11
N ILE A 2 11.38 38.54 -34.37
CA ILE A 2 10.91 37.17 -34.02
C ILE A 2 9.56 37.10 -33.26
N TRP A 3 9.22 38.09 -32.42
CA TRP A 3 8.01 38.02 -31.58
C TRP A 3 6.68 38.11 -32.36
N ASN A 4 6.59 38.89 -33.44
CA ASN A 4 5.33 39.07 -34.16
C ASN A 4 4.92 37.82 -34.97
N THR A 5 5.86 36.95 -35.33
CA THR A 5 5.57 35.68 -36.01
C THR A 5 5.29 34.53 -35.05
N LEU A 6 5.81 34.59 -33.81
CA LEU A 6 5.59 33.57 -32.77
C LEU A 6 4.19 33.69 -32.11
N LEU A 7 3.49 34.80 -32.32
CA LEU A 7 2.14 35.06 -31.80
C LEU A 7 1.03 34.94 -32.86
N ASP A 8 1.34 34.54 -34.10
CA ASP A 8 0.32 34.26 -35.12
C ASP A 8 -0.61 33.13 -34.63
N PRO A 9 -1.93 33.37 -34.48
CA PRO A 9 -2.90 32.34 -34.09
C PRO A 9 -2.92 31.14 -35.04
N ALA A 10 -2.66 31.33 -36.33
CA ALA A 10 -2.68 30.25 -37.32
C ALA A 10 -1.44 29.36 -37.20
N LEU A 11 -0.23 29.93 -37.16
CA LEU A 11 1.01 29.19 -36.89
C LEU A 11 0.96 28.49 -35.53
N SER A 12 0.52 29.20 -34.48
CA SER A 12 0.41 28.68 -33.13
C SER A 12 -0.61 27.54 -33.05
N GLY A 13 -1.73 27.66 -33.76
CA GLY A 13 -2.75 26.61 -33.85
C GLY A 13 -2.20 25.32 -34.46
N ARG A 14 -1.48 25.41 -35.59
CA ARG A 14 -0.81 24.24 -36.20
C ARG A 14 0.22 23.62 -35.26
N LEU A 15 1.00 24.43 -34.54
CA LEU A 15 1.99 23.92 -33.60
C LEU A 15 1.33 23.20 -32.41
N CYS A 16 0.28 23.75 -31.83
CA CYS A 16 -0.52 23.07 -30.80
C CYS A 16 -1.09 21.73 -31.28
N LEU A 17 -1.67 21.68 -32.48
CA LEU A 17 -2.17 20.43 -33.08
C LEU A 17 -1.05 19.42 -33.35
N THR A 18 0.13 19.88 -33.81
CA THR A 18 1.31 19.04 -34.00
C THR A 18 1.77 18.41 -32.69
N LEU A 19 1.86 19.19 -31.62
CA LEU A 19 2.23 18.71 -30.28
C LEU A 19 1.19 17.75 -29.71
N LEU A 20 -0.11 18.01 -29.93
CA LEU A 20 -1.21 17.12 -29.54
C LEU A 20 -1.14 15.79 -30.29
N HIS A 21 -0.90 15.80 -31.61
CA HIS A 21 -0.71 14.57 -32.39
C HIS A 21 0.54 13.79 -31.98
N SER A 22 1.60 14.44 -31.50
CA SER A 22 2.80 13.76 -30.98
C SER A 22 2.49 12.77 -29.85
N LEU A 23 1.43 13.00 -29.06
CA LEU A 23 1.04 12.10 -27.97
C LEU A 23 0.66 10.70 -28.50
N TRP A 24 -0.24 10.63 -29.49
CA TRP A 24 -0.66 9.35 -30.07
C TRP A 24 0.40 8.78 -31.01
N GLN A 25 1.16 9.61 -31.73
CA GLN A 25 2.21 9.15 -32.64
C GLN A 25 3.36 8.46 -31.88
N VAL A 26 3.85 9.07 -30.80
CA VAL A 26 4.90 8.47 -29.96
C VAL A 26 4.38 7.21 -29.25
N ALA A 27 3.13 7.22 -28.76
CA ALA A 27 2.51 6.04 -28.16
C ALA A 27 2.32 4.89 -29.17
N LEU A 28 1.92 5.18 -30.41
CA LEU A 28 1.79 4.19 -31.48
C LEU A 28 3.15 3.62 -31.88
N LEU A 29 4.17 4.47 -32.07
CA LEU A 29 5.52 4.02 -32.39
C LEU A 29 6.13 3.18 -31.25
N ALA A 30 5.92 3.55 -29.98
CA ALA A 30 6.33 2.75 -28.83
C ALA A 30 5.53 1.43 -28.71
N GLY A 31 4.24 1.43 -29.05
CA GLY A 31 3.40 0.22 -29.07
C GLY A 31 3.79 -0.76 -30.19
N LEU A 32 4.09 -0.25 -31.39
CA LEU A 32 4.65 -1.03 -32.51
C LEU A 32 6.02 -1.59 -32.16
N LEU A 33 6.90 -0.78 -31.56
CA LEU A 33 8.21 -1.21 -31.06
C LEU A 33 8.10 -2.34 -30.03
N TRP A 34 7.21 -2.20 -29.05
CA TRP A 34 6.91 -3.24 -28.05
C TRP A 34 6.36 -4.52 -28.69
N LEU A 35 5.50 -4.40 -29.71
CA LEU A 35 4.96 -5.54 -30.44
C LEU A 35 6.06 -6.25 -31.26
N VAL A 36 6.98 -5.50 -31.89
CA VAL A 36 8.15 -6.07 -32.56
C VAL A 36 9.09 -6.78 -31.58
N GLU A 37 9.40 -6.18 -30.41
CA GLU A 37 10.17 -6.87 -29.36
C GLU A 37 9.48 -8.16 -28.88
N ARG A 38 8.14 -8.18 -28.83
CA ARG A 38 7.35 -9.31 -28.31
C ARG A 38 7.11 -10.41 -29.34
N CYS A 39 7.02 -10.09 -30.63
CA CYS A 39 6.95 -11.06 -31.73
C CYS A 39 8.34 -11.61 -32.08
N TRP A 40 9.39 -10.79 -31.99
CA TRP A 40 10.73 -11.13 -32.45
C TRP A 40 11.72 -11.22 -31.28
N GLN A 41 11.39 -12.04 -30.29
CA GLN A 41 12.15 -12.13 -29.02
C GLN A 41 13.65 -12.46 -29.24
N LYS A 42 13.98 -13.18 -30.32
CA LYS A 42 15.35 -13.51 -30.81
C LYS A 42 16.24 -12.31 -31.20
N ILE A 43 15.76 -11.05 -31.19
CA ILE A 43 16.58 -9.87 -31.50
C ILE A 43 17.64 -9.63 -30.39
N THR A 44 18.91 -9.52 -30.78
CA THR A 44 20.05 -9.17 -29.90
C THR A 44 19.92 -7.77 -29.31
N VAL A 45 20.52 -7.51 -28.15
CA VAL A 45 20.30 -6.23 -27.44
C VAL A 45 20.87 -5.03 -28.19
N GLU A 46 21.96 -5.18 -28.94
CA GLU A 46 22.42 -4.18 -29.90
C GLU A 46 21.35 -3.81 -30.95
N ARG A 47 20.70 -4.82 -31.55
CA ARG A 47 19.63 -4.58 -32.53
C ARG A 47 18.38 -3.98 -31.88
N ARG A 48 18.05 -4.34 -30.63
CA ARG A 48 16.97 -3.69 -29.84
C ARG A 48 17.30 -2.22 -29.58
N TYR A 49 18.54 -1.90 -29.21
CA TYR A 49 19.02 -0.54 -29.01
C TYR A 49 18.92 0.28 -30.30
N VAL A 50 19.45 -0.23 -31.42
CA VAL A 50 19.35 0.41 -32.75
C VAL A 50 17.89 0.64 -33.14
N LEU A 51 17.00 -0.32 -32.88
CA LEU A 51 15.57 -0.17 -33.18
C LEU A 51 14.90 0.92 -32.30
N HIS A 52 15.24 1.02 -31.01
CA HIS A 52 14.75 2.10 -30.14
C HIS A 52 15.29 3.47 -30.57
N VAL A 53 16.57 3.57 -30.96
CA VAL A 53 17.19 4.81 -31.46
C VAL A 53 16.61 5.22 -32.82
N ALA A 54 16.32 4.26 -33.70
CA ALA A 54 15.61 4.51 -34.95
C ALA A 54 14.20 5.04 -34.69
N VAL A 55 13.46 4.47 -33.72
CA VAL A 55 12.15 5.00 -33.31
C VAL A 55 12.26 6.40 -32.71
N LEU A 56 13.29 6.71 -31.92
CA LEU A 56 13.55 8.07 -31.42
C LEU A 56 13.78 9.08 -32.57
N LEU A 57 14.52 8.68 -33.61
CA LEU A 57 14.69 9.47 -34.83
C LEU A 57 13.37 9.64 -35.59
N CYS A 58 12.57 8.58 -35.73
CA CYS A 58 11.23 8.66 -36.32
C CYS A 58 10.31 9.61 -35.54
N VAL A 59 10.37 9.61 -34.21
CA VAL A 59 9.63 10.57 -33.36
C VAL A 59 10.06 12.01 -33.64
N LEU A 60 11.37 12.28 -33.72
CA LEU A 60 11.88 13.62 -34.01
C LEU A 60 11.52 14.10 -35.43
N LEU A 61 11.50 13.19 -36.40
CA LEU A 61 11.10 13.45 -37.80
C LEU A 61 9.57 13.56 -37.98
N ALA A 62 8.78 12.90 -37.14
CA ALA A 62 7.31 12.97 -37.19
C ALA A 62 6.79 14.38 -36.87
N LEU A 63 7.49 15.15 -36.04
CA LEU A 63 7.10 16.52 -35.69
C LEU A 63 7.05 17.48 -36.90
N PRO A 64 8.13 17.71 -37.68
CA PRO A 64 8.07 18.57 -38.86
C PRO A 64 7.16 18.01 -39.96
N VAL A 65 7.09 16.69 -40.14
CA VAL A 65 6.16 16.06 -41.10
C VAL A 65 4.71 16.34 -40.71
N THR A 66 4.36 16.19 -39.44
CA THR A 66 3.00 16.50 -38.94
C THR A 66 2.70 18.00 -39.02
N PHE A 67 3.66 18.87 -38.73
CA PHE A 67 3.49 20.33 -38.88
C PHE A 67 3.23 20.77 -40.34
N LEU A 68 3.77 20.04 -41.32
CA LEU A 68 3.51 20.26 -42.74
C LEU A 68 2.16 19.65 -43.19
N LEU A 69 1.75 18.53 -42.61
CA LEU A 69 0.47 17.86 -42.93
C LEU A 69 -0.75 18.52 -42.26
N VAL A 70 -0.59 19.11 -41.07
CA VAL A 70 -1.62 19.92 -40.40
C VAL A 70 -1.69 21.29 -41.09
N GLY A 71 -2.41 21.31 -42.22
CA GLY A 71 -2.59 22.50 -43.05
C GLY A 71 -3.33 23.64 -42.34
N PRO A 72 -3.33 24.86 -42.92
CA PRO A 72 -4.17 25.94 -42.44
C PRO A 72 -5.65 25.58 -42.60
N ALA A 73 -6.43 25.70 -41.53
CA ALA A 73 -7.88 25.85 -41.66
C ALA A 73 -8.14 27.10 -42.52
N ALA A 74 -8.94 26.95 -43.58
CA ALA A 74 -9.10 28.00 -44.59
C ALA A 74 -9.67 29.29 -43.98
N SER A 75 -8.90 30.37 -44.02
CA SER A 75 -9.31 31.69 -43.54
C SER A 75 -10.22 32.38 -44.56
N THR A 76 -11.48 31.98 -44.61
CA THR A 76 -12.54 32.72 -45.32
C THR A 76 -12.82 34.05 -44.60
N PRO A 77 -12.55 35.23 -45.19
CA PRO A 77 -12.79 36.50 -44.53
C PRO A 77 -14.27 36.89 -44.64
N VAL A 78 -15.00 36.80 -43.52
CA VAL A 78 -16.35 37.41 -43.41
C VAL A 78 -16.20 38.82 -42.88
N VAL A 79 -16.41 39.79 -43.76
CA VAL A 79 -16.47 41.24 -43.50
C VAL A 79 -17.83 41.59 -42.87
N ILE A 80 -18.03 42.87 -42.51
CA ILE A 80 -19.27 43.52 -42.00
C ILE A 80 -19.42 43.42 -40.47
N SER A 81 -19.51 44.52 -39.71
CA SER A 81 -19.13 45.92 -39.98
C SER A 81 -18.90 46.64 -38.65
N GLN A 82 -17.99 47.61 -38.60
CA GLN A 82 -18.01 48.62 -37.52
C GLN A 82 -19.12 49.65 -37.81
N PRO A 83 -19.89 50.11 -36.81
CA PRO A 83 -20.72 51.30 -36.97
C PRO A 83 -19.81 52.52 -37.05
N GLN A 84 -19.86 53.29 -38.14
CA GLN A 84 -19.17 54.59 -38.17
C GLN A 84 -19.95 55.63 -37.35
N THR A 85 -19.23 56.27 -36.44
CA THR A 85 -19.69 57.40 -35.63
C THR A 85 -19.73 58.69 -36.47
N VAL A 86 -20.81 59.47 -36.33
CA VAL A 86 -20.92 60.79 -36.97
C VAL A 86 -20.39 61.88 -36.04
N ARG A 87 -19.26 62.50 -36.42
CA ARG A 87 -18.90 63.92 -36.16
C ARG A 87 -17.63 64.35 -36.93
N ASP A 88 -17.85 64.70 -38.18
CA ASP A 88 -17.32 65.86 -38.93
C ASP A 88 -15.82 66.19 -39.11
N THR A 89 -15.51 66.63 -40.36
CA THR A 89 -14.44 67.54 -40.84
C THR A 89 -12.98 67.08 -41.09
N PHE A 90 -12.70 66.68 -42.36
CA PHE A 90 -11.54 67.02 -43.24
C PHE A 90 -10.06 66.68 -42.86
N PRO A 91 -9.07 66.60 -43.81
CA PRO A 91 -8.98 65.68 -44.97
C PRO A 91 -7.56 65.10 -45.31
N SER A 92 -7.45 64.33 -46.41
CA SER A 92 -6.22 63.93 -47.17
C SER A 92 -5.28 62.83 -46.59
N GLN A 93 -4.61 61.94 -47.35
CA GLN A 93 -4.66 61.60 -48.81
C GLN A 93 -3.96 60.24 -49.14
N ALA A 94 -4.38 59.54 -50.23
CA ALA A 94 -3.59 58.62 -51.13
C ALA A 94 -2.93 57.29 -50.60
N GLU A 95 -2.68 56.19 -51.36
CA GLU A 95 -3.19 55.69 -52.68
C GLU A 95 -2.92 54.17 -53.03
N THR A 96 -3.92 53.52 -53.69
CA THR A 96 -3.97 52.54 -54.84
C THR A 96 -3.09 51.26 -55.14
N LYS A 97 -3.78 50.08 -55.29
CA LYS A 97 -3.80 49.06 -56.44
C LYS A 97 -2.65 48.02 -56.72
N PRO A 98 -2.79 46.99 -57.64
CA PRO A 98 -3.94 46.13 -58.11
C PRO A 98 -3.71 44.62 -58.54
N ALA A 99 -4.82 43.85 -58.78
CA ALA A 99 -5.16 42.89 -59.91
C ALA A 99 -4.82 41.33 -60.02
N ALA A 100 -5.90 40.49 -59.99
CA ALA A 100 -6.46 39.55 -61.06
C ALA A 100 -5.73 38.26 -61.61
N PRO A 101 -6.39 37.28 -62.35
CA PRO A 101 -7.69 36.56 -62.20
C PRO A 101 -7.65 34.96 -62.45
N PRO A 102 -8.59 34.17 -63.11
CA PRO A 102 -9.23 32.94 -62.50
C PRO A 102 -9.44 31.63 -63.38
N GLN A 103 -10.15 30.54 -62.88
CA GLN A 103 -11.32 29.80 -63.54
C GLN A 103 -11.68 28.30 -63.15
N PHE A 104 -13.01 28.02 -63.05
CA PHE A 104 -13.91 26.87 -63.46
C PHE A 104 -14.03 25.39 -62.91
N ARG A 105 -15.33 24.95 -62.82
CA ARG A 105 -16.02 23.60 -63.00
C ARG A 105 -15.80 22.42 -61.99
N SER A 106 -16.67 21.39 -61.80
CA SER A 106 -18.15 21.10 -61.99
C SER A 106 -18.48 19.60 -61.61
N GLU A 107 -19.62 18.86 -61.83
CA GLU A 107 -21.03 19.01 -62.35
C GLU A 107 -21.93 17.75 -61.92
N MET A 108 -23.19 17.91 -61.45
CA MET A 108 -24.42 17.04 -61.62
C MET A 108 -24.77 15.69 -60.83
N PRO A 109 -26.07 15.19 -60.83
CA PRO A 109 -26.74 14.46 -59.70
C PRO A 109 -27.69 13.24 -60.05
N GLU A 110 -28.94 13.17 -59.49
CA GLU A 110 -30.17 12.34 -59.80
C GLU A 110 -30.48 11.02 -59.01
N LEU A 111 -31.74 10.56 -58.78
CA LEU A 111 -33.08 11.19 -58.54
C LEU A 111 -34.11 10.18 -57.90
N LEU A 112 -35.39 10.58 -57.74
CA LEU A 112 -36.53 9.86 -57.11
C LEU A 112 -37.70 9.58 -58.10
N PRO A 113 -38.67 8.68 -57.77
CA PRO A 113 -40.03 8.66 -58.33
C PRO A 113 -41.06 9.45 -57.48
N GLY A 114 -42.17 9.90 -58.08
CA GLY A 114 -43.24 10.70 -57.44
C GLY A 114 -44.59 9.96 -57.27
N ALA A 115 -45.78 10.61 -57.25
CA ALA A 115 -46.09 12.03 -57.50
C ALA A 115 -47.50 12.47 -56.97
N GLU A 116 -47.92 13.70 -57.32
CA GLU A 116 -49.29 14.29 -57.37
C GLU A 116 -49.88 15.13 -56.20
N SER A 117 -49.62 16.46 -56.24
CA SER A 117 -50.57 17.62 -56.41
C SER A 117 -51.89 17.81 -55.60
N PRO A 118 -52.51 19.03 -55.53
CA PRO A 118 -52.13 20.38 -56.06
C PRO A 118 -52.28 21.64 -55.14
N LEU A 119 -51.40 22.64 -55.36
CA LEU A 119 -51.57 24.11 -55.53
C LEU A 119 -52.63 25.01 -54.78
N SER A 120 -52.12 26.18 -54.30
CA SER A 120 -52.67 27.58 -54.43
C SER A 120 -53.92 28.05 -53.61
N GLU A 121 -54.13 29.34 -53.24
CA GLU A 121 -53.28 30.57 -53.14
C GLU A 121 -53.92 31.76 -52.33
N ASN A 122 -53.17 32.86 -52.15
CA ASN A 122 -53.54 34.29 -51.96
C ASN A 122 -54.74 34.71 -51.06
N GLN A 123 -54.51 35.28 -49.86
CA GLN A 123 -54.11 36.68 -49.52
C GLN A 123 -55.26 37.69 -49.24
N LYS A 124 -55.34 38.18 -48.00
CA LYS A 124 -55.69 39.58 -47.66
C LYS A 124 -55.24 39.98 -46.24
N LEU A 125 -55.06 41.28 -46.04
CA LEU A 125 -54.52 41.98 -44.84
C LEU A 125 -55.69 42.44 -43.91
N GLN A 126 -55.60 42.87 -42.64
CA GLN A 126 -54.57 43.12 -41.58
C GLN A 126 -55.38 43.44 -40.27
N PRO A 127 -54.83 43.95 -39.14
CA PRO A 127 -53.67 43.54 -38.32
C PRO A 127 -53.98 43.41 -36.80
N ALA A 128 -53.28 42.53 -36.08
CA ALA A 128 -52.94 42.73 -34.65
C ALA A 128 -51.81 41.74 -34.26
N SER A 129 -50.62 42.24 -33.95
CA SER A 129 -49.41 41.42 -33.86
C SER A 129 -49.04 41.01 -32.44
N ASN A 130 -48.95 39.71 -32.17
CA ASN A 130 -48.03 39.14 -31.17
C ASN A 130 -47.81 37.64 -31.47
N ILE A 131 -47.02 37.38 -32.52
CA ILE A 131 -46.69 36.02 -32.96
C ILE A 131 -45.48 35.53 -32.18
N SER A 132 -45.61 34.34 -31.58
CA SER A 132 -44.46 33.50 -31.22
C SER A 132 -44.17 32.55 -32.39
N PRO A 133 -42.99 32.63 -33.03
CA PRO A 133 -42.60 31.69 -34.08
C PRO A 133 -41.54 30.69 -33.57
N GLU A 134 -41.83 29.41 -33.69
CA GLU A 134 -40.89 28.35 -33.33
C GLU A 134 -39.86 28.08 -34.45
N LYS A 135 -38.57 28.13 -34.09
CA LYS A 135 -37.41 27.49 -34.77
C LYS A 135 -37.27 27.66 -36.30
N THR A 136 -36.46 28.65 -36.71
CA THR A 136 -35.60 28.51 -37.90
C THR A 136 -34.18 28.15 -37.46
N LYS A 137 -33.59 27.08 -38.02
CA LYS A 137 -32.22 26.64 -37.69
C LYS A 137 -31.18 27.52 -38.37
N THR A 138 -30.10 27.87 -37.67
CA THR A 138 -28.88 28.47 -38.23
C THR A 138 -27.63 27.66 -37.84
N SER A 139 -26.61 27.68 -38.70
CA SER A 139 -25.56 26.65 -38.73
C SER A 139 -24.45 26.77 -37.66
N PRO A 140 -23.85 25.65 -37.23
CA PRO A 140 -22.83 25.62 -36.17
C PRO A 140 -21.42 26.01 -36.67
N ALA A 141 -21.24 27.27 -37.07
CA ALA A 141 -20.00 27.74 -37.71
C ALA A 141 -19.04 28.57 -36.81
N ARG A 142 -19.38 28.83 -35.53
CA ARG A 142 -18.63 29.81 -34.70
C ARG A 142 -17.79 29.24 -33.54
N ARG A 143 -17.83 27.92 -33.27
CA ARG A 143 -17.06 27.30 -32.16
C ARG A 143 -15.59 26.98 -32.53
N SER A 144 -15.23 26.95 -33.81
CA SER A 144 -13.88 26.59 -34.29
C SER A 144 -12.77 27.58 -33.94
N GLN A 145 -13.09 28.83 -33.64
CA GLN A 145 -12.10 29.93 -33.54
C GLN A 145 -11.60 30.23 -32.13
N ALA A 146 -12.28 29.80 -31.07
CA ALA A 146 -11.98 30.27 -29.70
C ALA A 146 -10.59 29.81 -29.20
N TRP A 147 -10.21 28.56 -29.47
CA TRP A 147 -8.93 28.00 -29.02
C TRP A 147 -7.71 28.62 -29.74
N LEU A 148 -7.89 29.19 -30.94
CA LEU A 148 -6.81 29.87 -31.68
C LEU A 148 -6.32 31.13 -30.95
N TRP A 149 -7.13 31.76 -30.11
CA TRP A 149 -6.71 32.87 -29.25
C TRP A 149 -5.88 32.41 -28.03
N LEU A 150 -6.05 31.14 -27.62
CA LEU A 150 -5.25 30.52 -26.55
C LEU A 150 -3.97 29.87 -27.08
N ALA A 151 -3.95 29.46 -28.35
CA ALA A 151 -2.81 28.78 -28.96
C ALA A 151 -1.47 29.55 -28.84
N PRO A 152 -1.39 30.88 -29.06
CA PRO A 152 -0.17 31.65 -28.79
C PRO A 152 0.34 31.56 -27.35
N TRP A 153 -0.57 31.53 -26.36
CA TRP A 153 -0.20 31.39 -24.94
C TRP A 153 0.25 29.97 -24.60
N ILE A 154 -0.40 28.95 -25.16
CA ILE A 154 0.03 27.55 -25.03
C ILE A 154 1.41 27.36 -25.65
N VAL A 155 1.66 27.93 -26.84
CA VAL A 155 2.97 27.94 -27.51
C VAL A 155 4.01 28.71 -26.68
N ALA A 156 3.67 29.86 -26.11
CA ALA A 156 4.58 30.62 -25.25
C ALA A 156 4.99 29.82 -23.99
N CYS A 157 4.04 29.16 -23.31
CA CYS A 157 4.32 28.29 -22.17
C CYS A 157 5.17 27.07 -22.57
N TYR A 158 4.85 26.46 -23.72
CA TYR A 158 5.64 25.36 -24.28
C TYR A 158 7.08 25.80 -24.60
N VAL A 159 7.26 26.91 -25.31
CA VAL A 159 8.59 27.47 -25.64
C VAL A 159 9.37 27.85 -24.38
N ALA A 160 8.71 28.41 -23.35
CA ALA A 160 9.35 28.66 -22.07
C ALA A 160 9.84 27.36 -21.40
N GLY A 161 9.05 26.28 -21.45
CA GLY A 161 9.45 24.95 -20.99
C GLY A 161 10.65 24.38 -21.77
N VAL A 162 10.61 24.45 -23.10
CA VAL A 162 11.72 24.02 -23.98
C VAL A 162 12.99 24.84 -23.72
N VAL A 163 12.89 26.17 -23.59
CA VAL A 163 14.02 27.05 -23.27
C VAL A 163 14.60 26.73 -21.89
N LEU A 164 13.77 26.45 -20.88
CA LEU A 164 14.22 26.05 -19.54
C LEU A 164 14.94 24.68 -19.57
N MET A 165 14.40 23.71 -20.32
CA MET A 165 15.04 22.39 -20.50
C MET A 165 16.36 22.48 -21.28
N LEU A 166 16.42 23.28 -22.35
CA LEU A 166 17.65 23.50 -23.12
C LEU A 166 18.68 24.29 -22.30
N ALA A 167 18.27 25.30 -21.52
CA ALA A 167 19.15 26.00 -20.60
C ALA A 167 19.70 25.05 -19.52
N ARG A 168 18.87 24.15 -18.96
CA ARG A 168 19.31 23.09 -18.03
C ARG A 168 20.32 22.15 -18.70
N LEU A 169 20.10 21.75 -19.95
CA LEU A 169 21.02 20.90 -20.73
C LEU A 169 22.37 21.61 -20.98
N VAL A 170 22.35 22.88 -21.40
CA VAL A 170 23.55 23.71 -21.59
C VAL A 170 24.30 23.90 -20.27
N ILE A 171 23.62 24.27 -19.17
CA ILE A 171 24.22 24.43 -17.84
C ILE A 171 24.85 23.12 -17.36
N SER A 172 24.15 21.98 -17.52
CA SER A 172 24.70 20.67 -17.15
C SER A 172 25.95 20.30 -17.97
N SER A 173 25.96 20.65 -19.26
CA SER A 173 27.10 20.44 -20.16
C SER A 173 28.29 21.32 -19.77
N ILE A 174 28.05 22.59 -19.41
CA ILE A 174 29.09 23.52 -18.92
C ILE A 174 29.66 23.05 -17.58
N ARG A 175 28.81 22.58 -16.64
CA ARG A 175 29.28 22.00 -15.36
C ARG A 175 30.20 20.81 -15.60
N VAL A 176 29.79 19.87 -16.46
CA VAL A 176 30.58 18.68 -16.82
C VAL A 176 31.86 19.03 -17.59
N GLN A 177 31.88 20.09 -18.40
CA GLN A 177 33.09 20.59 -19.04
C GLN A 177 34.06 21.28 -18.06
N ARG A 178 33.55 22.06 -17.09
CA ARG A 178 34.38 22.65 -16.03
C ARG A 178 35.04 21.57 -15.17
N LEU A 179 34.25 20.58 -14.75
CA LEU A 179 34.70 19.37 -14.05
C LEU A 179 35.81 18.60 -14.81
N ALA A 180 35.68 18.50 -16.13
CA ALA A 180 36.69 17.87 -16.99
C ALA A 180 37.94 18.75 -17.22
N ALA A 181 37.81 20.07 -17.08
CA ALA A 181 38.93 21.00 -17.17
C ALA A 181 39.74 21.07 -15.86
N SER A 182 39.10 20.83 -14.71
CA SER A 182 39.74 20.70 -13.40
C SER A 182 40.19 19.28 -13.03
N ALA A 183 40.10 18.32 -13.96
CA ALA A 183 40.53 16.94 -13.76
C ALA A 183 42.04 16.78 -14.04
N GLU A 184 42.73 16.03 -13.18
CA GLU A 184 44.16 15.75 -13.29
C GLU A 184 44.42 14.72 -14.38
N ARG A 185 45.25 15.03 -15.39
CA ARG A 185 45.46 14.15 -16.54
C ARG A 185 46.51 13.07 -16.26
N ILE A 186 46.14 11.82 -16.51
CA ILE A 186 47.05 10.67 -16.39
C ILE A 186 47.73 10.45 -17.76
N ILE A 187 48.98 10.89 -17.88
CA ILE A 187 49.70 10.98 -19.18
C ILE A 187 50.50 9.69 -19.48
N ALA A 188 50.96 9.00 -18.44
CA ALA A 188 51.74 7.76 -18.52
C ALA A 188 51.44 6.83 -17.33
N GLY A 189 51.86 5.57 -17.43
CA GLY A 189 51.64 4.52 -16.43
C GLY A 189 50.91 3.29 -17.01
N PRO A 190 50.83 2.18 -16.25
CA PRO A 190 50.23 0.92 -16.73
C PRO A 190 48.81 1.10 -17.27
N LEU A 191 47.95 1.77 -16.52
CA LEU A 191 46.56 2.05 -16.86
C LEU A 191 46.38 2.81 -18.19
N VAL A 192 47.33 3.68 -18.55
CA VAL A 192 47.34 4.40 -19.83
C VAL A 192 47.80 3.49 -20.98
N ASN A 193 48.65 2.50 -20.69
CA ASN A 193 49.08 1.51 -21.68
C ASN A 193 47.94 0.51 -21.97
N SER A 194 47.25 0.01 -20.94
CA SER A 194 46.05 -0.83 -21.11
C SER A 194 44.95 -0.10 -21.89
N LEU A 195 44.70 1.19 -21.58
CA LEU A 195 43.78 2.03 -22.35
C LEU A 195 44.16 2.10 -23.85
N ARG A 196 45.44 2.32 -24.15
CA ARG A 196 45.96 2.35 -25.54
C ARG A 196 45.84 0.98 -26.21
N GLU A 197 46.01 -0.11 -25.47
CA GLU A 197 45.90 -1.46 -26.01
C GLU A 197 44.45 -1.86 -26.30
N ILE A 198 43.51 -1.65 -25.37
CA ILE A 198 42.08 -1.91 -25.59
C ILE A 198 41.57 -1.03 -26.75
N ALA A 199 41.97 0.24 -26.80
CA ALA A 199 41.65 1.13 -27.92
C ALA A 199 42.22 0.65 -29.28
N ARG A 200 43.41 0.01 -29.28
CA ARG A 200 44.01 -0.63 -30.47
C ARG A 200 43.27 -1.91 -30.85
N LYS A 201 42.98 -2.80 -29.89
CA LYS A 201 42.18 -4.04 -30.03
C LYS A 201 40.78 -3.73 -30.59
N TRP A 202 40.22 -2.56 -30.28
CA TRP A 202 38.91 -2.08 -30.77
C TRP A 202 38.99 -1.05 -31.91
N SER A 203 40.17 -0.88 -32.54
CA SER A 203 40.38 -0.05 -33.73
C SER A 203 39.88 1.39 -33.64
N LEU A 204 40.00 2.03 -32.47
CA LEU A 204 39.56 3.41 -32.27
C LEU A 204 40.49 4.41 -32.96
N LYS A 205 39.90 5.33 -33.75
CA LYS A 205 40.63 6.37 -34.51
C LYS A 205 41.33 7.42 -33.63
N ALA A 206 40.93 7.53 -32.37
CA ALA A 206 41.56 8.38 -31.37
C ALA A 206 41.45 7.69 -30.00
N VAL A 207 42.56 7.65 -29.25
CA VAL A 207 42.58 7.22 -27.85
C VAL A 207 42.07 8.38 -26.99
N PRO A 208 41.09 8.19 -26.08
CA PRO A 208 40.62 9.25 -25.20
C PRO A 208 41.69 9.68 -24.21
N VAL A 209 41.58 10.92 -23.71
CA VAL A 209 42.40 11.37 -22.57
C VAL A 209 41.90 10.69 -21.29
N LEU A 210 42.81 10.14 -20.49
CA LEU A 210 42.48 9.64 -19.15
C LEU A 210 42.75 10.73 -18.11
N ALA A 211 41.81 10.91 -17.17
CA ALA A 211 42.00 11.85 -16.07
C ALA A 211 41.38 11.34 -14.76
N ARG A 212 42.05 11.64 -13.64
CA ARG A 212 41.54 11.49 -12.27
C ARG A 212 40.67 12.72 -11.95
N SER A 213 39.54 12.50 -11.29
CA SER A 213 38.81 13.59 -10.63
C SER A 213 38.22 13.12 -9.30
N GLU A 214 38.33 13.98 -8.29
CA GLU A 214 37.84 13.70 -6.93
C GLU A 214 36.39 14.20 -6.75
N GLN A 215 35.89 14.93 -7.75
CA GLN A 215 34.52 15.46 -7.84
C GLN A 215 33.55 14.50 -8.56
N ILE A 216 33.97 13.26 -8.83
CA ILE A 216 33.11 12.19 -9.33
C ILE A 216 33.18 10.96 -8.42
N ILE A 217 32.09 10.21 -8.41
CA ILE A 217 31.87 9.04 -7.54
C ILE A 217 31.85 7.73 -8.34
N VAL A 218 31.64 7.81 -9.67
CA VAL A 218 31.66 6.68 -10.61
C VAL A 218 32.46 7.06 -11.87
N PRO A 219 33.09 6.09 -12.56
CA PRO A 219 33.68 6.27 -13.89
C PRO A 219 32.71 6.91 -14.88
N ARG A 220 33.21 7.78 -15.76
CA ARG A 220 32.38 8.45 -16.78
C ARG A 220 33.17 9.02 -17.96
N VAL A 221 32.74 8.70 -19.19
CA VAL A 221 33.12 9.45 -20.40
C VAL A 221 32.48 10.84 -20.46
N THR A 222 33.29 11.84 -20.84
CA THR A 222 32.88 13.20 -21.20
C THR A 222 33.55 13.65 -22.51
N GLY A 223 33.09 14.77 -23.10
CA GLY A 223 33.69 15.37 -24.29
C GLY A 223 33.21 14.76 -25.62
N ILE A 224 32.43 15.52 -26.39
CA ILE A 224 31.76 15.04 -27.62
C ILE A 224 32.73 14.93 -28.81
N LEU A 225 33.60 15.94 -29.01
CA LEU A 225 34.57 15.98 -30.12
C LEU A 225 35.98 15.52 -29.73
N ARG A 226 36.26 15.47 -28.42
CA ARG A 226 37.53 15.01 -27.82
C ARG A 226 37.16 14.22 -26.56
N PRO A 227 36.94 12.89 -26.67
CA PRO A 227 36.50 12.10 -25.54
C PRO A 227 37.59 12.03 -24.45
N MET A 228 37.15 12.10 -23.21
CA MET A 228 37.95 11.98 -22.01
C MET A 228 37.25 11.01 -21.06
N ILE A 229 37.98 10.04 -20.53
CA ILE A 229 37.49 9.15 -19.48
C ILE A 229 37.90 9.78 -18.15
N LEU A 230 36.91 10.13 -17.33
CA LEU A 230 37.12 10.54 -15.94
C LEU A 230 36.99 9.32 -15.04
N LEU A 231 38.01 9.05 -14.24
CA LEU A 231 37.99 8.03 -13.18
C LEU A 231 37.93 8.70 -11.80
N PRO A 232 37.08 8.19 -10.88
CA PRO A 232 37.07 8.67 -9.50
C PRO A 232 38.34 8.21 -8.78
N ALA A 233 38.89 9.06 -7.91
CA ALA A 233 40.09 8.75 -7.13
C ALA A 233 39.96 7.41 -6.36
N SER A 234 38.75 7.11 -5.85
CA SER A 234 38.44 5.86 -5.13
C SER A 234 38.40 4.60 -6.00
N ALA A 235 38.18 4.71 -7.32
CA ALA A 235 38.35 3.56 -8.21
C ALA A 235 39.83 3.29 -8.51
N ILE A 236 40.64 4.34 -8.65
CA ILE A 236 42.09 4.22 -8.91
C ILE A 236 42.82 3.61 -7.71
N SER A 237 42.35 3.84 -6.48
CA SER A 237 42.95 3.29 -5.25
C SER A 237 42.24 2.05 -4.68
N GLY A 238 41.00 1.77 -5.09
CA GLY A 238 40.15 0.72 -4.50
C GLY A 238 39.84 -0.48 -5.39
N LEU A 239 40.26 -0.48 -6.65
CA LEU A 239 40.09 -1.60 -7.59
C LEU A 239 41.45 -2.22 -7.95
N THR A 240 41.44 -3.51 -8.31
CA THR A 240 42.60 -4.17 -8.91
C THR A 240 42.83 -3.71 -10.36
N THR A 241 44.00 -4.02 -10.92
CA THR A 241 44.34 -3.68 -12.31
C THR A 241 43.35 -4.29 -13.31
N ASP A 242 43.00 -5.56 -13.15
CA ASP A 242 42.11 -6.28 -14.06
C ASP A 242 40.69 -5.71 -14.04
N GLU A 243 40.19 -5.32 -12.86
CA GLU A 243 38.92 -4.62 -12.71
C GLU A 243 38.96 -3.22 -13.34
N LEU A 244 40.06 -2.48 -13.18
CA LEU A 244 40.26 -1.20 -13.85
C LEU A 244 40.29 -1.35 -15.37
N GLU A 245 40.88 -2.41 -15.93
CA GLU A 245 40.85 -2.69 -17.37
C GLU A 245 39.43 -3.01 -17.87
N LEU A 246 38.66 -3.81 -17.13
CA LEU A 246 37.26 -4.10 -17.43
C LEU A 246 36.38 -2.84 -17.37
N ILE A 247 36.63 -1.95 -16.41
CA ILE A 247 35.93 -0.66 -16.30
C ILE A 247 36.35 0.32 -17.41
N LEU A 248 37.63 0.36 -17.79
CA LEU A 248 38.09 1.13 -18.95
C LEU A 248 37.49 0.61 -20.25
N ALA A 249 37.33 -0.71 -20.41
CA ALA A 249 36.64 -1.30 -21.55
C ALA A 249 35.17 -0.86 -21.63
N HIS A 250 34.44 -0.81 -20.50
CA HIS A 250 33.06 -0.30 -20.48
C HIS A 250 32.96 1.16 -20.94
N GLU A 251 33.81 2.04 -20.41
CA GLU A 251 33.84 3.46 -20.82
C GLU A 251 34.32 3.64 -22.28
N LEU A 252 35.26 2.82 -22.75
CA LEU A 252 35.64 2.77 -24.18
C LEU A 252 34.49 2.29 -25.09
N ALA A 253 33.59 1.43 -24.61
CA ALA A 253 32.46 0.93 -25.39
C ALA A 253 31.46 2.05 -25.68
N HIS A 254 31.21 2.94 -24.70
CA HIS A 254 30.43 4.16 -24.91
C HIS A 254 31.05 5.08 -25.99
N ILE A 255 32.38 5.22 -26.02
CA ILE A 255 33.08 5.99 -27.06
C ILE A 255 32.93 5.32 -28.43
N ARG A 256 33.20 4.01 -28.54
CA ARG A 256 33.12 3.27 -29.80
C ARG A 256 31.72 3.27 -30.42
N ARG A 257 30.68 3.26 -29.58
CA ARG A 257 29.27 3.24 -29.99
C ARG A 257 28.66 4.63 -30.20
N PHE A 258 29.47 5.70 -30.09
CA PHE A 258 29.04 7.11 -30.19
C PHE A 258 27.93 7.49 -29.20
N ASP A 259 27.88 6.83 -28.04
CA ASP A 259 26.79 6.93 -27.07
C ASP A 259 26.59 8.36 -26.51
N LEU A 260 27.63 9.20 -26.53
CA LEU A 260 27.54 10.62 -26.14
C LEU A 260 26.66 11.42 -27.11
N TRP A 261 26.71 11.13 -28.42
CA TRP A 261 25.85 11.74 -29.42
C TRP A 261 24.40 11.24 -29.29
N ILE A 262 24.21 9.94 -29.02
CA ILE A 262 22.87 9.39 -28.80
C ILE A 262 22.24 9.93 -27.50
N ASN A 263 23.04 10.10 -26.43
CA ASN A 263 22.57 10.74 -25.19
C ASN A 263 22.27 12.23 -25.42
N LEU A 264 23.06 12.97 -26.21
CA LEU A 264 22.73 14.35 -26.58
C LEU A 264 21.40 14.42 -27.36
N LEU A 265 21.22 13.57 -28.37
CA LEU A 265 19.98 13.45 -29.14
C LEU A 265 18.79 13.14 -28.21
N GLN A 266 18.93 12.14 -27.33
CA GLN A 266 17.95 11.74 -26.33
C GLN A 266 17.54 12.92 -25.43
N ARG A 267 18.50 13.66 -24.86
CA ARG A 267 18.23 14.84 -24.00
C ARG A 267 17.65 16.02 -24.79
N PHE A 268 17.98 16.16 -26.07
CA PHE A 268 17.39 17.16 -26.95
C PHE A 268 15.93 16.83 -27.30
N THR A 269 15.61 15.57 -27.62
CA THR A 269 14.22 15.14 -27.85
C THR A 269 13.38 15.21 -26.58
N GLU A 270 13.93 14.85 -25.41
CA GLU A 270 13.31 15.09 -24.10
C GLU A 270 13.03 16.58 -23.85
N ALA A 271 13.97 17.48 -24.17
CA ALA A 271 13.78 18.91 -23.98
C ALA A 271 12.67 19.49 -24.87
N ILE A 272 12.48 18.95 -26.07
CA ILE A 272 11.39 19.33 -27.00
C ILE A 272 10.06 18.72 -26.56
N LEU A 273 10.00 17.44 -26.24
CA LEU A 273 8.76 16.71 -25.93
C LEU A 273 8.65 16.35 -24.44
N PHE A 274 9.04 17.25 -23.55
CA PHE A 274 9.12 17.04 -22.09
C PHE A 274 7.79 16.62 -21.44
N PHE A 275 6.66 16.89 -22.10
CA PHE A 275 5.31 16.56 -21.66
C PHE A 275 4.81 15.18 -22.14
N ASN A 276 5.58 14.45 -22.96
CA ASN A 276 5.13 13.22 -23.61
C ASN A 276 5.55 11.96 -22.81
N PRO A 277 4.64 11.24 -22.13
CA PRO A 277 5.00 10.12 -21.25
C PRO A 277 5.53 8.89 -22.03
N ALA A 278 5.08 8.69 -23.27
CA ALA A 278 5.58 7.60 -24.12
C ALA A 278 7.03 7.84 -24.55
N LEU A 279 7.46 9.10 -24.70
CA LEU A 279 8.87 9.43 -24.92
C LEU A 279 9.72 9.16 -23.66
N TRP A 280 9.24 9.50 -22.47
CA TRP A 280 9.98 9.20 -21.23
C TRP A 280 10.21 7.69 -21.05
N TYR A 281 9.21 6.86 -21.38
CA TYR A 281 9.39 5.40 -21.45
C TYR A 281 10.45 4.99 -22.50
N LEU A 282 10.34 5.48 -23.74
CA LEU A 282 11.32 5.19 -24.81
C LEU A 282 12.75 5.60 -24.40
N SER A 283 12.91 6.78 -23.77
CA SER A 283 14.18 7.32 -23.28
C SER A 283 14.79 6.48 -22.16
N HIS A 284 13.98 6.01 -21.19
CA HIS A 284 14.45 5.10 -20.15
C HIS A 284 14.87 3.74 -20.74
N ARG A 285 14.11 3.19 -21.69
CA ARG A 285 14.46 1.96 -22.43
C ARG A 285 15.77 2.12 -23.22
N ILE A 286 15.95 3.22 -23.95
CA ILE A 286 17.23 3.54 -24.63
C ILE A 286 18.39 3.61 -23.63
N SER A 287 18.17 4.21 -22.45
CA SER A 287 19.19 4.32 -21.40
C SER A 287 19.65 2.96 -20.89
N MET A 288 18.72 2.06 -20.53
CA MET A 288 19.07 0.71 -20.08
C MET A 288 19.70 -0.14 -21.19
N LEU A 289 19.12 -0.11 -22.41
CA LEU A 289 19.65 -0.84 -23.56
C LEU A 289 21.07 -0.38 -23.94
N ARG A 290 21.43 0.89 -23.69
CA ARG A 290 22.78 1.43 -23.87
C ARG A 290 23.78 0.78 -22.93
N GLU A 291 23.50 0.80 -21.62
CA GLU A 291 24.35 0.15 -20.61
C GLU A 291 24.51 -1.35 -20.93
N TYR A 292 23.39 -2.03 -21.20
CA TYR A 292 23.37 -3.44 -21.56
C TYR A 292 24.23 -3.80 -22.79
N CYS A 293 24.34 -2.92 -23.79
CA CYS A 293 25.23 -3.15 -24.93
C CYS A 293 26.71 -3.00 -24.55
N CYS A 294 27.05 -2.05 -23.68
CA CYS A 294 28.42 -1.86 -23.20
C CYS A 294 28.83 -2.97 -22.21
N ASP A 295 27.91 -3.44 -21.36
CA ASP A 295 28.09 -4.63 -20.51
C ASP A 295 28.47 -5.86 -21.35
N GLU A 296 27.70 -6.09 -22.42
CA GLU A 296 27.87 -7.23 -23.33
C GLU A 296 29.11 -7.10 -24.23
N MET A 297 29.53 -5.88 -24.54
CA MET A 297 30.78 -5.62 -25.28
C MET A 297 32.02 -5.76 -24.40
N THR A 298 31.94 -5.37 -23.12
CA THR A 298 33.02 -5.57 -22.15
C THR A 298 33.29 -7.06 -21.92
N CYS A 299 32.24 -7.86 -21.77
CA CYS A 299 32.33 -9.33 -21.66
C CYS A 299 32.75 -10.05 -22.97
N GLN A 300 33.02 -9.32 -24.05
CA GLN A 300 33.62 -9.85 -25.28
C GLN A 300 35.12 -9.55 -25.38
N LEU A 301 35.68 -8.76 -24.44
CA LEU A 301 37.12 -8.56 -24.34
C LEU A 301 37.78 -9.86 -23.83
N LYS A 302 38.39 -10.61 -24.74
CA LYS A 302 39.29 -11.69 -24.37
C LYS A 302 40.56 -11.11 -23.75
N LEU A 303 40.63 -11.18 -22.42
CA LEU A 303 41.89 -11.38 -21.71
C LEU A 303 42.32 -12.84 -21.97
N ASP A 304 43.62 -13.09 -22.06
CA ASP A 304 44.11 -14.39 -22.49
C ASP A 304 43.87 -15.47 -21.42
N SER A 305 43.54 -16.69 -21.87
CA SER A 305 43.17 -17.88 -21.07
C SER A 305 41.86 -17.87 -20.26
N THR A 306 41.11 -16.76 -20.17
CA THR A 306 39.83 -16.68 -19.41
C THR A 306 38.63 -17.29 -20.17
N SER A 307 37.71 -17.95 -19.46
CA SER A 307 36.47 -18.50 -20.06
C SER A 307 35.35 -17.44 -20.26
N PRO A 308 34.40 -17.64 -21.20
CA PRO A 308 33.32 -16.67 -21.46
C PRO A 308 32.30 -16.47 -20.34
N PHE A 309 32.29 -17.37 -19.35
CA PHE A 309 31.47 -17.26 -18.13
C PHE A 309 32.22 -16.45 -17.06
N GLU A 310 33.46 -16.81 -16.79
CA GLU A 310 34.40 -16.16 -15.87
C GLU A 310 34.65 -14.70 -16.23
N SER A 311 34.78 -14.35 -17.51
CA SER A 311 34.82 -12.95 -17.97
C SER A 311 33.59 -12.13 -17.52
N ARG A 312 32.41 -12.76 -17.48
CA ARG A 312 31.17 -12.12 -16.99
C ARG A 312 31.12 -12.04 -15.46
N VAL A 313 31.66 -13.04 -14.76
CA VAL A 313 31.83 -13.01 -13.30
C VAL A 313 32.77 -11.88 -12.91
N ASN A 314 33.95 -11.78 -13.53
CA ASN A 314 34.94 -10.75 -13.23
C ASN A 314 34.39 -9.35 -13.53
N TYR A 315 33.67 -9.16 -14.65
CA TYR A 315 33.01 -7.88 -14.95
C TYR A 315 31.85 -7.55 -13.99
N ALA A 316 31.04 -8.54 -13.59
CA ALA A 316 30.00 -8.35 -12.58
C ALA A 316 30.58 -7.95 -11.21
N THR A 317 31.69 -8.57 -10.82
CA THR A 317 32.45 -8.24 -9.60
C THR A 317 33.01 -6.83 -9.67
N ALA A 318 33.68 -6.45 -10.77
CA ALA A 318 34.16 -5.08 -10.98
C ALA A 318 33.03 -4.03 -10.91
N LEU A 319 31.86 -4.35 -11.47
CA LEU A 319 30.66 -3.50 -11.36
C LEU A 319 30.16 -3.35 -9.91
N LEU A 320 30.17 -4.43 -9.13
CA LEU A 320 29.76 -4.42 -7.72
C LEU A 320 30.77 -3.66 -6.85
N HIS A 321 32.08 -3.84 -7.06
CA HIS A 321 33.10 -3.08 -6.36
C HIS A 321 33.09 -1.59 -6.74
N VAL A 322 32.86 -1.22 -8.00
CA VAL A 322 32.60 0.18 -8.38
C VAL A 322 31.37 0.73 -7.67
N ALA A 323 30.27 -0.03 -7.60
CA ALA A 323 29.06 0.39 -6.90
C ALA A 323 29.27 0.52 -5.38
N GLU A 324 30.10 -0.34 -4.79
CA GLU A 324 30.46 -0.25 -3.37
C GLU A 324 31.39 0.94 -3.09
N LEU A 325 32.47 1.12 -3.87
CA LEU A 325 33.37 2.25 -3.74
C LEU A 325 32.62 3.57 -3.96
N ALA A 326 31.66 3.61 -4.89
CA ALA A 326 30.74 4.71 -5.07
C ALA A 326 29.89 4.95 -3.81
N ARG A 327 29.29 3.91 -3.22
CA ARG A 327 28.50 4.00 -1.98
C ARG A 327 29.34 4.47 -0.79
N ARG A 328 30.57 3.96 -0.64
CA ARG A 328 31.54 4.35 0.41
C ARG A 328 31.96 5.82 0.23
N SER A 329 32.23 6.26 -1.01
CA SER A 329 32.62 7.65 -1.32
C SER A 329 31.46 8.65 -1.16
N SER A 330 30.23 8.23 -1.48
CA SER A 330 29.01 9.06 -1.41
C SER A 330 28.61 9.48 0.01
N VAL A 331 29.28 8.97 1.06
CA VAL A 331 29.08 9.40 2.45
C VAL A 331 29.69 10.80 2.71
N SER A 332 30.56 11.31 1.82
CA SER A 332 31.32 12.54 2.03
C SER A 332 30.94 13.74 1.15
N THR A 333 30.01 13.62 0.19
CA THR A 333 29.66 14.71 -0.74
C THR A 333 28.15 14.82 -0.98
N GLY A 334 27.54 15.87 -0.43
CA GLY A 334 26.11 16.14 -0.53
C GLY A 334 25.68 16.71 -1.90
N ASP A 335 25.62 15.87 -2.94
CA ASP A 335 24.95 16.24 -4.19
C ASP A 335 24.15 15.08 -4.80
N LEU A 336 23.06 14.72 -4.11
CA LEU A 336 22.05 13.75 -4.56
C LEU A 336 21.45 14.09 -5.94
N THR A 337 21.56 15.34 -6.41
CA THR A 337 21.06 15.74 -7.73
C THR A 337 21.84 15.08 -8.87
N SER A 338 23.10 14.69 -8.63
CA SER A 338 23.96 14.01 -9.60
C SER A 338 23.53 12.56 -9.89
N LEU A 339 23.06 11.82 -8.87
CA LEU A 339 22.46 10.49 -9.01
C LEU A 339 21.10 10.57 -9.71
N ALA A 340 20.25 11.51 -9.32
CA ALA A 340 18.98 11.76 -10.01
C ALA A 340 19.17 12.14 -11.50
N ALA A 341 20.24 12.86 -11.84
CA ALA A 341 20.58 13.23 -13.22
C ALA A 341 21.28 12.12 -14.04
N SER A 342 21.69 11.02 -13.40
CA SER A 342 22.31 9.86 -14.07
C SER A 342 21.42 8.60 -14.10
N GLY A 343 20.31 8.58 -13.34
CA GLY A 343 19.25 7.59 -13.41
C GLY A 343 19.50 6.27 -12.68
N ARG A 344 20.75 6.00 -12.28
CA ARG A 344 21.22 4.71 -11.75
C ARG A 344 20.75 4.44 -10.31
N SER A 345 19.49 4.03 -10.19
CA SER A 345 18.92 3.42 -8.98
C SER A 345 19.63 2.10 -8.63
N PRO A 346 19.68 1.67 -7.34
CA PRO A 346 20.16 0.33 -6.96
C PRO A 346 19.47 -0.81 -7.73
N SER A 347 18.25 -0.60 -8.23
CA SER A 347 17.56 -1.57 -9.08
C SER A 347 18.22 -1.78 -10.44
N GLU A 348 18.99 -0.82 -10.98
CA GLU A 348 19.63 -0.93 -12.29
C GLU A 348 20.89 -1.80 -12.26
N ILE A 349 21.71 -1.72 -11.21
CA ILE A 349 22.90 -2.59 -11.05
C ILE A 349 22.45 -4.06 -10.97
N ARG A 350 21.43 -4.35 -10.15
CA ARG A 350 20.83 -5.70 -10.07
C ARG A 350 20.35 -6.19 -11.45
N ARG A 351 19.73 -5.31 -12.26
CA ARG A 351 19.27 -5.65 -13.61
C ARG A 351 20.42 -5.96 -14.57
N ARG A 352 21.50 -5.17 -14.55
CA ARG A 352 22.71 -5.40 -15.37
C ARG A 352 23.37 -6.73 -15.01
N VAL A 353 23.59 -6.99 -13.71
CA VAL A 353 24.19 -8.25 -13.22
C VAL A 353 23.32 -9.46 -13.55
N ALA A 354 22.01 -9.42 -13.28
CA ALA A 354 21.09 -10.51 -13.63
C ALA A 354 21.11 -10.83 -15.14
N ARG A 355 21.14 -9.79 -15.98
CA ARG A 355 21.22 -9.95 -17.44
C ARG A 355 22.55 -10.56 -17.90
N LEU A 356 23.68 -10.27 -17.26
CA LEU A 356 24.98 -10.84 -17.62
C LEU A 356 24.97 -12.39 -17.54
N PHE A 357 24.22 -12.94 -16.59
CA PHE A 357 24.04 -14.37 -16.38
C PHE A 357 22.80 -14.98 -17.08
N GLY A 358 22.11 -14.19 -17.92
CA GLY A 358 21.08 -14.68 -18.83
C GLY A 358 19.64 -14.64 -18.31
N GLU A 359 19.37 -14.03 -17.14
CA GLU A 359 17.99 -13.86 -16.69
C GLU A 359 17.19 -12.95 -17.64
N SER A 360 16.05 -13.45 -18.12
CA SER A 360 15.13 -12.67 -18.95
C SER A 360 14.18 -11.85 -18.06
N LEU A 361 14.63 -10.64 -17.71
CA LEU A 361 13.80 -9.64 -17.05
C LEU A 361 12.58 -9.28 -17.93
N GLN A 362 11.46 -9.95 -17.71
CA GLN A 362 10.17 -9.57 -18.28
C GLN A 362 9.69 -8.29 -17.61
N GLU A 363 10.16 -7.14 -18.11
CA GLU A 363 9.68 -5.84 -17.68
C GLU A 363 8.19 -5.68 -18.03
N PRO A 364 7.28 -5.56 -17.04
CA PRO A 364 6.00 -4.94 -17.31
C PRO A 364 6.26 -3.48 -17.70
N MET A 365 5.51 -2.95 -18.66
CA MET A 365 5.45 -1.51 -18.81
C MET A 365 4.85 -0.90 -17.53
N PRO A 366 5.20 0.34 -17.15
CA PRO A 366 4.58 1.04 -16.02
C PRO A 366 3.08 1.34 -16.25
N VAL A 367 2.54 0.95 -17.40
CA VAL A 367 1.13 0.99 -17.77
C VAL A 367 0.68 -0.45 -18.04
N SER A 368 -0.42 -0.87 -17.43
CA SER A 368 -0.98 -2.23 -17.62
C SER A 368 -1.38 -2.50 -19.07
N ARG A 369 -1.60 -3.77 -19.46
CA ARG A 369 -2.13 -4.11 -20.81
C ARG A 369 -3.41 -3.32 -21.12
N ASN A 370 -4.28 -3.16 -20.13
CA ASN A 370 -5.53 -2.42 -20.27
C ASN A 370 -5.25 -0.91 -20.39
N GLY A 371 -4.26 -0.37 -19.67
CA GLY A 371 -3.84 1.02 -19.79
C GLY A 371 -3.15 1.36 -21.11
N LEU A 372 -2.37 0.46 -21.71
CA LEU A 372 -1.86 0.64 -23.08
C LEU A 372 -3.02 0.66 -24.07
N CYS A 373 -3.95 -0.29 -23.96
CA CYS A 373 -5.16 -0.28 -24.77
C CYS A 373 -5.97 1.00 -24.54
N ALA A 374 -6.08 1.51 -23.32
CA ALA A 374 -6.74 2.77 -23.01
C ALA A 374 -6.01 3.99 -23.61
N LEU A 375 -4.67 4.04 -23.58
CA LEU A 375 -3.90 5.11 -24.24
C LEU A 375 -4.00 5.06 -25.77
N LEU A 376 -3.98 3.86 -26.35
CA LEU A 376 -4.20 3.68 -27.78
C LEU A 376 -5.64 4.05 -28.16
N LEU A 377 -6.64 3.67 -27.35
CA LEU A 377 -8.04 4.07 -27.53
C LEU A 377 -8.29 5.55 -27.25
N LEU A 378 -7.54 6.21 -26.36
CA LEU A 378 -7.57 7.67 -26.19
C LEU A 378 -6.95 8.38 -27.40
N GLY A 379 -5.83 7.88 -27.92
CA GLY A 379 -5.23 8.41 -29.16
C GLY A 379 -6.19 8.26 -30.35
N PHE A 380 -6.75 7.06 -30.51
CA PHE A 380 -7.69 6.75 -31.60
C PHE A 380 -9.03 7.50 -31.46
N SER A 381 -9.53 7.67 -30.23
CA SER A 381 -10.74 8.46 -29.97
C SER A 381 -10.50 9.95 -30.10
N LEU A 382 -9.33 10.50 -29.76
CA LEU A 382 -8.97 11.89 -30.10
C LEU A 382 -8.96 12.09 -31.62
N THR A 383 -8.41 11.16 -32.40
CA THR A 383 -8.47 11.25 -33.88
C THR A 383 -9.90 11.10 -34.42
N LEU A 384 -10.77 10.31 -33.79
CA LEU A 384 -12.20 10.26 -34.11
C LEU A 384 -12.93 11.57 -33.74
N ILE A 385 -12.61 12.17 -32.60
CA ILE A 385 -13.19 13.44 -32.13
C ILE A 385 -12.80 14.60 -33.06
N THR A 386 -11.62 14.58 -33.67
CA THR A 386 -11.28 15.51 -34.76
C THR A 386 -12.00 15.23 -36.10
N MET A 387 -12.66 14.08 -36.25
CA MET A 387 -13.35 13.65 -37.48
C MET A 387 -14.89 13.61 -37.36
N VAL A 388 -15.46 13.73 -36.15
CA VAL A 388 -16.90 13.59 -35.90
C VAL A 388 -17.47 14.81 -35.18
N SER A 389 -18.13 15.68 -35.95
CA SER A 389 -19.15 16.61 -35.41
C SER A 389 -20.53 15.96 -35.55
N PRO A 390 -21.39 16.03 -34.52
CA PRO A 390 -22.61 16.83 -34.73
C PRO A 390 -23.15 17.59 -33.49
N SER A 391 -23.91 18.66 -33.79
CA SER A 391 -24.98 19.30 -33.01
C SER A 391 -24.94 19.33 -31.47
N ASN A 392 -24.80 20.53 -30.91
CA ASN A 392 -25.20 20.88 -29.54
C ASN A 392 -26.68 21.32 -29.49
N ALA A 393 -27.32 21.12 -28.34
CA ALA A 393 -28.32 22.03 -27.78
C ALA A 393 -27.99 22.23 -26.30
N GLU A 394 -28.16 23.45 -25.78
CA GLU A 394 -27.89 23.82 -24.39
C GLU A 394 -29.22 24.10 -23.65
N PRO A 395 -29.17 24.42 -22.34
CA PRO A 395 -29.29 25.85 -22.05
C PRO A 395 -28.30 26.38 -21.00
N ALA A 396 -28.02 27.68 -21.10
CA ALA A 396 -27.44 28.52 -20.05
C ALA A 396 -28.60 29.19 -19.24
N SER A 397 -28.42 30.06 -18.23
CA SER A 397 -27.23 30.78 -17.75
C SER A 397 -27.42 31.31 -16.31
N GLN A 398 -26.40 32.04 -15.83
CA GLN A 398 -26.44 33.09 -14.81
C GLN A 398 -26.72 32.76 -13.31
N LYS A 399 -25.62 32.63 -12.56
CA LYS A 399 -25.33 33.60 -11.46
C LYS A 399 -24.88 34.92 -12.13
N THR A 400 -24.92 36.14 -11.58
CA THR A 400 -24.63 36.68 -10.23
C THR A 400 -25.09 38.17 -10.31
N ALA A 401 -25.17 39.04 -9.29
CA ALA A 401 -24.86 39.02 -7.86
C ALA A 401 -25.68 40.13 -7.17
N ILE A 402 -25.63 40.21 -5.84
CA ILE A 402 -25.37 41.48 -5.14
C ILE A 402 -24.65 41.17 -3.82
N LYS A 403 -23.96 42.17 -3.27
CA LYS A 403 -22.94 42.06 -2.21
C LYS A 403 -23.48 42.60 -0.88
N ALA A 404 -22.84 42.23 0.22
CA ALA A 404 -23.20 42.68 1.57
C ALA A 404 -23.00 44.19 1.78
N GLU A 405 -24.08 44.83 2.24
CA GLU A 405 -24.26 45.89 3.26
C GLU A 405 -25.80 45.89 3.51
N THR A 406 -26.33 46.10 4.71
CA THR A 406 -26.21 47.28 5.59
C THR A 406 -26.34 46.89 7.07
N GLU A 407 -25.73 47.67 7.97
CA GLU A 407 -25.84 47.49 9.43
C GLU A 407 -27.10 48.16 10.04
N ALA A 408 -27.41 47.75 11.28
CA ALA A 408 -28.08 48.56 12.32
C ALA A 408 -29.57 49.01 12.15
N GLN A 409 -30.40 48.50 13.09
CA GLN A 409 -31.65 49.08 13.60
C GLN A 409 -32.89 49.02 12.65
N GLN A 410 -34.14 48.94 13.13
CA GLN A 410 -34.72 49.34 14.43
C GLN A 410 -35.56 48.26 15.16
N LYS A 411 -35.93 48.57 16.41
CA LYS A 411 -36.83 47.84 17.34
C LYS A 411 -38.32 47.99 16.90
N ASN A 412 -39.30 47.16 17.30
CA ASN A 412 -39.88 47.07 18.66
C ASN A 412 -40.80 45.84 18.86
N GLN A 413 -40.63 45.17 20.01
CA GLN A 413 -41.61 44.68 21.04
C GLN A 413 -43.12 44.44 20.73
N PRO A 414 -43.85 43.54 21.47
CA PRO A 414 -43.73 43.37 22.95
C PRO A 414 -43.85 41.96 23.60
N VAL A 415 -43.12 41.82 24.72
CA VAL A 415 -43.49 41.31 26.06
C VAL A 415 -44.38 40.05 26.24
N THR A 416 -43.81 39.03 26.88
CA THR A 416 -44.23 38.50 28.21
C THR A 416 -43.08 37.77 28.92
N ASP A 417 -43.09 37.75 30.25
CA ASP A 417 -42.07 37.08 31.08
C ASP A 417 -42.30 35.56 31.23
N ASP A 418 -41.21 34.80 31.35
CA ASP A 418 -41.05 33.87 32.48
C ASP A 418 -39.55 33.52 32.68
N THR A 419 -39.15 33.14 33.91
CA THR A 419 -37.73 33.04 34.30
C THR A 419 -37.15 31.63 34.25
N ASP A 420 -36.22 31.37 33.32
CA ASP A 420 -35.13 30.39 33.50
C ASP A 420 -33.90 30.81 32.67
N THR A 421 -32.70 30.83 33.28
CA THR A 421 -31.44 31.17 32.59
C THR A 421 -30.87 29.95 31.89
N GLN A 422 -31.55 29.51 30.83
CA GLN A 422 -31.03 28.44 29.98
C GLN A 422 -29.84 28.94 29.16
N ASP A 423 -28.64 28.48 29.57
CA ASP A 423 -27.44 28.52 28.74
C ASP A 423 -27.68 27.64 27.49
N HIS A 424 -28.12 28.28 26.41
CA HIS A 424 -28.35 27.66 25.10
C HIS A 424 -27.09 27.06 24.46
N SER A 425 -25.91 27.08 25.10
CA SER A 425 -24.72 26.34 24.66
C SER A 425 -24.68 24.89 25.16
N LEU A 426 -25.47 24.54 26.18
CA LEU A 426 -25.48 23.20 26.81
C LEU A 426 -26.72 22.39 26.43
N ARG A 427 -26.54 21.07 26.31
CA ARG A 427 -27.59 20.05 26.16
C ARG A 427 -27.52 19.03 27.29
N GLN A 428 -28.64 18.43 27.64
CA GLN A 428 -28.65 17.26 28.55
C GLN A 428 -28.32 15.97 27.80
N PHE A 429 -27.75 15.01 28.52
CA PHE A 429 -27.50 13.65 28.06
C PHE A 429 -27.82 12.67 29.21
N GLN A 430 -28.68 11.69 28.94
CA GLN A 430 -29.01 10.60 29.85
C GLN A 430 -28.32 9.30 29.42
N LEU A 431 -27.64 8.65 30.36
CA LEU A 431 -27.12 7.29 30.23
C LEU A 431 -27.91 6.35 31.15
N ASN A 432 -28.41 5.25 30.60
CA ASN A 432 -28.92 4.12 31.36
C ASN A 432 -27.94 2.94 31.22
N VAL A 433 -27.65 2.22 32.30
CA VAL A 433 -26.77 1.04 32.29
C VAL A 433 -27.55 -0.19 32.73
N VAL A 434 -27.60 -1.20 31.86
CA VAL A 434 -28.38 -2.44 32.07
C VAL A 434 -27.59 -3.71 31.74
N ASP A 435 -28.03 -4.84 32.27
CA ASP A 435 -27.55 -6.18 31.93
C ASP A 435 -28.25 -6.73 30.66
N PRO A 436 -27.87 -7.92 30.14
CA PRO A 436 -28.49 -8.49 28.94
C PRO A 436 -29.93 -8.93 29.13
N ASP A 437 -30.40 -9.04 30.38
CA ASP A 437 -31.79 -9.35 30.73
C ASP A 437 -32.64 -8.05 30.87
N GLY A 438 -32.04 -6.88 30.56
CA GLY A 438 -32.68 -5.57 30.64
C GLY A 438 -32.71 -4.95 32.04
N LYS A 439 -32.05 -5.53 33.03
CA LYS A 439 -32.10 -5.09 34.43
C LYS A 439 -31.07 -3.98 34.70
N PRO A 440 -31.39 -2.94 35.50
CA PRO A 440 -30.44 -1.95 35.97
C PRO A 440 -29.14 -2.52 36.54
N VAL A 441 -27.99 -1.90 36.20
CA VAL A 441 -26.68 -2.20 36.81
C VAL A 441 -26.25 -0.99 37.67
N PRO A 442 -26.61 -0.95 38.96
CA PRO A 442 -26.34 0.18 39.85
C PRO A 442 -24.84 0.34 40.14
N ASP A 443 -24.46 1.50 40.68
CA ASP A 443 -23.09 1.80 41.13
C ASP A 443 -22.02 1.48 40.06
N THR A 444 -22.31 1.83 38.80
CA THR A 444 -21.42 1.62 37.65
C THR A 444 -20.54 2.84 37.45
N THR A 445 -19.24 2.62 37.30
CA THR A 445 -18.26 3.70 37.07
C THR A 445 -18.22 4.08 35.60
N VAL A 446 -18.35 5.38 35.31
CA VAL A 446 -18.33 5.97 33.96
C VAL A 446 -17.25 7.04 33.90
N GLU A 447 -16.30 6.90 32.97
CA GLU A 447 -15.34 7.96 32.62
C GLU A 447 -15.92 8.77 31.45
N ILE A 448 -16.31 10.03 31.71
CA ILE A 448 -16.94 10.91 30.72
C ILE A 448 -15.86 11.66 29.96
N ARG A 449 -15.43 11.13 28.81
CA ARG A 449 -14.31 11.67 28.03
C ARG A 449 -14.76 12.69 27.00
N SER A 450 -14.84 13.96 27.40
CA SER A 450 -15.09 15.10 26.51
C SER A 450 -13.98 16.16 26.51
N ASP A 451 -14.13 17.19 25.68
CA ASP A 451 -13.24 18.35 25.59
C ASP A 451 -14.07 19.57 25.10
N PRO A 452 -14.53 20.47 26.00
CA PRO A 452 -14.23 20.50 27.45
C PRO A 452 -14.88 19.35 28.23
N ALA A 453 -14.32 19.04 29.40
CA ALA A 453 -14.86 18.04 30.33
C ALA A 453 -16.00 18.62 31.19
N PRO A 454 -17.03 17.84 31.59
CA PRO A 454 -18.01 18.31 32.56
C PRO A 454 -17.40 18.45 33.95
N THR A 455 -17.87 19.45 34.70
CA THR A 455 -17.56 19.65 36.13
C THR A 455 -18.54 18.85 37.00
N ALA A 456 -18.35 18.86 38.33
CA ALA A 456 -19.31 18.26 39.26
C ALA A 456 -20.73 18.86 39.13
N GLU A 457 -20.83 20.19 38.93
CA GLU A 457 -22.09 20.93 38.74
C GLU A 457 -22.85 20.51 37.47
N HIS A 458 -22.17 19.93 36.49
CA HIS A 458 -22.81 19.43 35.28
C HIS A 458 -23.44 18.04 35.48
N ILE A 459 -23.21 17.35 36.61
CA ILE A 459 -23.82 16.06 36.93
C ILE A 459 -25.15 16.29 37.66
N LEU A 460 -26.26 15.98 37.00
CA LEU A 460 -27.63 16.22 37.50
C LEU A 460 -28.24 14.99 38.21
N ARG A 461 -27.76 13.78 37.89
CA ARG A 461 -28.13 12.53 38.55
C ARG A 461 -26.95 11.56 38.50
N GLY A 462 -26.53 11.04 39.65
CA GLY A 462 -25.31 10.25 39.81
C GLY A 462 -24.35 10.89 40.82
N GLU A 463 -23.21 10.26 41.05
CA GLU A 463 -22.19 10.68 42.02
C GLU A 463 -20.89 11.02 41.28
N TYR A 464 -20.46 12.29 41.30
CA TYR A 464 -19.16 12.70 40.77
C TYR A 464 -18.05 12.20 41.71
N LEU A 465 -17.08 11.43 41.18
CA LEU A 465 -16.03 10.81 42.00
C LEU A 465 -14.74 11.63 42.05
N ARG A 466 -14.20 11.99 40.86
CA ARG A 466 -12.94 12.74 40.70
C ARG A 466 -12.62 13.03 39.24
N ASP A 467 -11.78 14.03 39.00
CA ASP A 467 -11.16 14.27 37.70
C ASP A 467 -10.20 13.14 37.26
N ALA A 468 -9.93 13.13 35.95
CA ALA A 468 -8.84 12.40 35.33
C ALA A 468 -8.42 13.03 33.99
N THR A 469 -7.28 12.59 33.45
CA THR A 469 -6.59 13.12 32.26
C THR A 469 -7.46 13.31 31.01
N TYR A 470 -8.55 12.56 30.87
CA TYR A 470 -9.43 12.61 29.70
C TYR A 470 -10.85 13.14 30.00
N GLY A 471 -11.15 13.46 31.25
CA GLY A 471 -12.49 13.80 31.78
C GLY A 471 -12.78 13.07 33.09
N PRO A 472 -13.85 13.42 33.82
CA PRO A 472 -14.09 12.90 35.17
C PRO A 472 -14.57 11.46 35.19
N PHE A 473 -14.31 10.82 36.32
CA PHE A 473 -15.00 9.61 36.76
C PHE A 473 -16.25 9.99 37.55
N VAL A 474 -17.38 9.41 37.15
CA VAL A 474 -18.70 9.57 37.74
C VAL A 474 -19.31 8.18 37.95
N LYS A 475 -20.28 8.04 38.84
CA LYS A 475 -20.93 6.78 39.21
C LYS A 475 -22.45 6.89 39.03
N THR A 476 -23.06 5.86 38.42
CA THR A 476 -24.52 5.81 38.27
C THR A 476 -25.22 5.67 39.63
N ASN A 477 -26.50 6.03 39.69
CA ASN A 477 -27.34 5.78 40.86
C ASN A 477 -27.69 4.28 41.07
N ASP A 478 -28.58 4.05 42.04
CA ASP A 478 -29.26 2.80 42.39
C ASP A 478 -30.08 2.16 41.25
N LYS A 479 -30.35 2.92 40.18
CA LYS A 479 -31.09 2.48 38.98
C LYS A 479 -30.20 2.37 37.74
N GLY A 480 -28.88 2.46 37.89
CA GLY A 480 -27.95 2.45 36.75
C GLY A 480 -28.07 3.68 35.84
N GLU A 481 -28.71 4.75 36.30
CA GLU A 481 -28.92 6.00 35.57
C GLU A 481 -27.78 7.00 35.86
N LEU A 482 -27.47 7.84 34.87
CA LEU A 482 -26.57 8.97 34.96
C LEU A 482 -27.09 10.09 34.04
N LEU A 483 -27.37 11.27 34.57
CA LEU A 483 -27.86 12.43 33.81
C LEU A 483 -26.89 13.60 33.98
N PHE A 484 -26.46 14.23 32.88
CA PHE A 484 -25.49 15.32 32.93
C PHE A 484 -25.64 16.30 31.76
N ARG A 485 -25.02 17.47 31.89
CA ARG A 485 -24.96 18.52 30.86
C ARG A 485 -23.64 18.46 30.09
N ILE A 486 -23.70 18.63 28.77
CA ILE A 486 -22.55 18.70 27.86
C ILE A 486 -22.76 19.82 26.82
N PRO A 487 -21.70 20.42 26.26
CA PRO A 487 -21.83 21.41 25.19
C PRO A 487 -22.54 20.89 23.93
N LEU A 488 -23.08 21.80 23.12
CA LEU A 488 -23.60 21.48 21.78
C LEU A 488 -22.50 21.18 20.75
N GLN A 489 -21.28 21.68 20.95
CA GLN A 489 -20.09 21.31 20.17
C GLN A 489 -18.90 21.07 21.09
N MET A 490 -18.16 19.98 20.89
CA MET A 490 -16.99 19.61 21.70
C MET A 490 -16.02 18.73 20.89
N LYS A 491 -14.72 18.77 21.17
CA LYS A 491 -13.72 18.12 20.29
C LYS A 491 -13.76 16.58 20.31
N ARG A 492 -14.33 16.00 21.37
CA ARG A 492 -14.54 14.55 21.56
C ARG A 492 -15.71 14.31 22.50
N PHE A 493 -16.45 13.20 22.33
CA PHE A 493 -17.41 12.70 23.32
C PHE A 493 -17.40 11.17 23.34
N ASN A 494 -16.93 10.58 24.43
CA ASN A 494 -16.94 9.13 24.62
C ASN A 494 -17.20 8.77 26.09
N LEU A 495 -17.75 7.58 26.32
CA LEU A 495 -18.01 7.02 27.65
C LEU A 495 -17.26 5.69 27.79
N SER A 496 -16.39 5.58 28.80
CA SER A 496 -15.79 4.31 29.24
C SER A 496 -16.53 3.84 30.50
N ILE A 497 -17.40 2.84 30.33
CA ILE A 497 -18.29 2.32 31.36
C ILE A 497 -17.71 1.00 31.91
N LYS A 498 -17.60 0.89 33.23
CA LYS A 498 -16.99 -0.27 33.91
C LYS A 498 -17.73 -0.62 35.21
N LYS A 499 -18.01 -1.91 35.39
CA LYS A 499 -18.51 -2.52 36.63
C LYS A 499 -17.76 -3.85 36.84
N PRO A 500 -17.17 -4.11 38.03
CA PRO A 500 -16.60 -5.43 38.34
C PRO A 500 -17.65 -6.54 38.18
N GLY A 501 -17.24 -7.70 37.65
CA GLY A 501 -18.16 -8.79 37.31
C GLY A 501 -18.95 -8.59 36.00
N TYR A 502 -18.65 -7.53 35.24
CA TYR A 502 -19.21 -7.27 33.92
C TYR A 502 -18.11 -6.96 32.89
N ALA A 503 -18.38 -7.27 31.63
CA ALA A 503 -17.57 -6.82 30.51
C ALA A 503 -17.61 -5.27 30.42
N PRO A 504 -16.47 -4.61 30.10
CA PRO A 504 -16.40 -3.16 30.06
C PRO A 504 -17.01 -2.65 28.75
N TYR A 505 -17.70 -1.52 28.78
CA TYR A 505 -18.45 -0.99 27.64
C TYR A 505 -17.92 0.38 27.20
N TRP A 506 -17.88 0.60 25.88
CA TRP A 506 -17.44 1.85 25.25
C TRP A 506 -18.53 2.37 24.31
N ALA A 507 -18.83 3.66 24.43
CA ALA A 507 -19.69 4.38 23.49
C ALA A 507 -19.00 5.66 23.04
N GLY A 508 -18.91 5.87 21.71
CA GLY A 508 -18.34 7.07 21.10
C GLY A 508 -19.27 7.70 20.08
N TRP A 509 -19.09 9.01 19.87
CA TRP A 509 -19.80 9.84 18.89
C TRP A 509 -18.85 10.87 18.29
N SER A 510 -19.08 11.26 17.03
CA SER A 510 -18.27 12.28 16.35
C SER A 510 -18.72 13.69 16.74
N SER A 511 -18.46 14.09 17.99
CA SER A 511 -19.03 15.29 18.61
C SER A 511 -18.58 16.64 18.04
N TYR A 512 -17.52 16.65 17.24
CA TYR A 512 -16.94 17.87 16.67
C TYR A 512 -17.46 18.18 15.26
N GLU A 513 -17.72 17.12 14.47
CA GLU A 513 -18.16 17.23 13.08
C GLU A 513 -19.65 16.86 12.94
N HIS A 514 -20.15 16.00 13.82
CA HIS A 514 -21.53 15.52 13.89
C HIS A 514 -22.13 15.59 15.30
N PRO A 515 -22.25 16.78 15.92
CA PRO A 515 -22.93 16.94 17.22
C PRO A 515 -24.39 16.44 17.21
N GLU A 516 -25.05 16.44 16.05
CA GLU A 516 -26.36 15.84 15.81
C GLU A 516 -26.40 14.32 16.04
N SER A 517 -25.29 13.61 15.87
CA SER A 517 -25.21 12.16 16.06
C SER A 517 -25.32 11.72 17.53
N ILE A 518 -25.19 12.66 18.48
CA ILE A 518 -25.33 12.40 19.91
C ILE A 518 -26.83 12.41 20.27
N PRO A 519 -27.42 11.31 20.78
CA PRO A 519 -28.82 11.28 21.20
C PRO A 519 -29.02 12.01 22.53
N ALA A 520 -30.28 12.29 22.90
CA ALA A 520 -30.61 12.83 24.23
C ALA A 520 -30.49 11.76 25.34
N GLU A 521 -30.76 10.50 24.98
CA GLU A 521 -30.71 9.34 25.87
C GLU A 521 -29.97 8.18 25.19
N PHE A 522 -29.21 7.40 25.97
CA PHE A 522 -28.49 6.22 25.49
C PHE A 522 -28.51 5.10 26.55
N THR A 523 -28.77 3.86 26.12
CA THR A 523 -28.73 2.68 26.99
C THR A 523 -27.53 1.80 26.65
N ALA A 524 -26.67 1.54 27.64
CA ALA A 524 -25.51 0.67 27.54
C ALA A 524 -25.81 -0.71 28.15
N ILE A 525 -25.73 -1.77 27.33
CA ILE A 525 -25.98 -3.16 27.74
C ILE A 525 -24.65 -3.84 28.05
N LEU A 526 -24.34 -4.09 29.31
CA LEU A 526 -23.09 -4.73 29.76
C LEU A 526 -23.25 -6.25 29.79
N ASP A 527 -22.33 -6.99 29.16
CA ASP A 527 -22.33 -8.46 29.27
C ASP A 527 -21.84 -8.89 30.66
N LYS A 528 -22.36 -9.99 31.18
CA LYS A 528 -21.87 -10.61 32.43
C LYS A 528 -20.41 -11.06 32.25
N GLY A 529 -19.60 -10.92 33.30
CA GLY A 529 -18.14 -11.12 33.29
C GLY A 529 -17.62 -12.06 34.37
N TRP A 530 -16.30 -12.14 34.49
CA TRP A 530 -15.56 -12.85 35.54
C TRP A 530 -14.21 -12.16 35.83
N THR A 531 -13.66 -12.41 37.02
CA THR A 531 -12.34 -11.91 37.43
C THR A 531 -11.25 -12.93 37.12
N VAL A 532 -10.27 -12.53 36.32
CA VAL A 532 -9.01 -13.30 36.17
C VAL A 532 -7.99 -12.78 37.18
N GLY A 533 -7.17 -13.66 37.77
CA GLY A 533 -6.08 -13.24 38.65
C GLY A 533 -5.14 -14.37 39.03
N GLY A 534 -3.98 -14.03 39.56
CA GLY A 534 -2.98 -14.99 40.00
C GLY A 534 -1.89 -14.38 40.88
N VAL A 535 -0.80 -15.13 41.04
CA VAL A 535 0.39 -14.77 41.80
C VAL A 535 1.60 -14.88 40.87
N ILE A 536 2.36 -13.79 40.70
CA ILE A 536 3.62 -13.80 39.97
C ILE A 536 4.76 -14.16 40.93
N VAL A 537 5.58 -15.14 40.54
CA VAL A 537 6.75 -15.60 41.29
C VAL A 537 7.99 -15.70 40.40
N ASP A 538 9.17 -15.68 40.99
CA ASP A 538 10.43 -16.05 40.33
C ASP A 538 10.63 -17.58 40.28
N GLU A 539 11.71 -18.03 39.66
CA GLU A 539 12.06 -19.46 39.53
C GLU A 539 12.33 -20.14 40.89
N ALA A 540 12.69 -19.37 41.94
CA ALA A 540 12.79 -19.84 43.31
C ALA A 540 11.42 -19.89 44.04
N GLY A 541 10.34 -19.49 43.38
CA GLY A 541 8.98 -19.48 43.91
C GLY A 541 8.64 -18.33 44.85
N LYS A 542 9.53 -17.32 44.95
CA LYS A 542 9.34 -16.10 45.76
C LYS A 542 8.50 -15.08 44.97
N PRO A 543 7.61 -14.30 45.62
CA PRO A 543 6.76 -13.34 44.92
C PRO A 543 7.51 -12.18 44.25
N VAL A 544 7.00 -11.76 43.09
CA VAL A 544 7.52 -10.60 42.32
C VAL A 544 6.54 -9.43 42.43
N GLU A 545 6.95 -8.38 43.16
CA GLU A 545 6.21 -7.13 43.30
C GLU A 545 6.34 -6.25 42.04
N GLY A 546 5.36 -5.36 41.78
CA GLY A 546 5.47 -4.32 40.77
C GLY A 546 5.40 -4.76 39.30
N ALA A 547 5.30 -6.06 39.02
CA ALA A 547 5.19 -6.63 37.68
C ALA A 547 3.92 -6.12 36.99
N ARG A 548 4.06 -5.54 35.79
CA ARG A 548 2.95 -4.92 35.05
C ARG A 548 2.17 -6.00 34.31
N ILE A 549 0.87 -6.13 34.62
CA ILE A 549 0.01 -7.16 34.04
C ILE A 549 -0.92 -6.53 32.99
N SER A 550 -0.97 -7.13 31.80
CA SER A 550 -1.76 -6.63 30.67
C SER A 550 -2.68 -7.71 30.07
N PRO A 551 -3.94 -7.82 30.54
CA PRO A 551 -4.93 -8.72 29.97
C PRO A 551 -5.45 -8.23 28.61
N SER A 552 -5.47 -9.13 27.62
CA SER A 552 -6.03 -8.89 26.28
C SER A 552 -7.57 -8.93 26.30
N VAL A 553 -8.15 -7.87 26.88
CA VAL A 553 -9.58 -7.61 26.92
C VAL A 553 -9.88 -6.31 26.17
N TYR A 554 -11.01 -6.29 25.47
CA TYR A 554 -11.50 -5.16 24.70
C TYR A 554 -12.86 -4.74 25.24
N PHE A 555 -13.19 -3.47 25.07
CA PHE A 555 -14.53 -2.99 25.40
C PHE A 555 -15.58 -3.59 24.44
N LYS A 556 -16.74 -3.99 24.99
CA LYS A 556 -17.98 -4.10 24.21
C LYS A 556 -18.34 -2.70 23.69
N LYS A 557 -18.90 -2.62 22.49
CA LYS A 557 -19.14 -1.34 21.82
C LYS A 557 -20.62 -0.99 21.73
N ARG A 558 -20.92 0.29 21.50
CA ARG A 558 -22.19 0.76 20.92
C ARG A 558 -22.46 0.04 19.58
N PRO A 559 -23.71 -0.41 19.29
CA PRO A 559 -24.08 -0.86 17.95
C PRO A 559 -23.73 0.19 16.88
N GLY A 560 -23.22 -0.28 15.73
CA GLY A 560 -22.69 0.58 14.66
C GLY A 560 -21.21 0.96 14.81
N ASP A 561 -20.60 0.89 16.01
CA ASP A 561 -19.19 1.25 16.21
C ASP A 561 -18.22 0.19 15.64
N THR A 562 -17.39 0.62 14.69
CA THR A 562 -16.40 -0.21 13.99
C THR A 562 -15.01 -0.18 14.63
N SER A 563 -14.67 0.80 15.46
CA SER A 563 -13.37 0.93 16.14
C SER A 563 -13.28 0.00 17.38
N GLN A 564 -12.15 -0.67 17.62
CA GLN A 564 -12.02 -1.61 18.74
C GLN A 564 -10.98 -1.13 19.76
N LEU A 565 -11.45 -0.74 20.95
CA LEU A 565 -10.60 -0.26 22.03
C LEU A 565 -10.19 -1.39 22.97
N GLY A 566 -8.88 -1.52 23.22
CA GLY A 566 -8.34 -2.38 24.27
C GLY A 566 -8.52 -1.76 25.66
N VAL A 567 -8.69 -2.57 26.70
CA VAL A 567 -8.77 -2.07 28.08
C VAL A 567 -7.36 -1.74 28.56
N GLY A 568 -6.96 -0.48 28.38
CA GLY A 568 -5.63 0.03 28.77
C GLY A 568 -5.27 -0.29 30.22
N THR A 569 -4.01 -0.67 30.43
CA THR A 569 -3.58 -1.46 31.59
C THR A 569 -2.88 -0.60 32.65
N LYS A 570 -3.22 -0.84 33.92
CA LYS A 570 -2.65 -0.18 35.11
C LYS A 570 -2.40 -1.15 36.27
N ILE A 571 -2.49 -2.45 36.00
CA ILE A 571 -2.30 -3.50 37.01
C ILE A 571 -0.80 -3.62 37.28
N LYS A 572 -0.45 -3.60 38.56
CA LYS A 572 0.84 -4.10 39.07
C LYS A 572 0.54 -5.18 40.11
N THR A 573 1.47 -6.11 40.29
CA THR A 573 1.46 -6.99 41.46
C THR A 573 1.75 -6.23 42.75
N ASP A 574 1.15 -6.68 43.84
CA ASP A 574 1.48 -6.23 45.20
C ASP A 574 2.76 -6.91 45.74
N ALA A 575 3.13 -6.60 46.99
CA ALA A 575 4.26 -7.22 47.70
C ALA A 575 4.12 -8.75 47.93
N LYS A 576 2.96 -9.35 47.65
CA LYS A 576 2.72 -10.80 47.66
C LYS A 576 2.68 -11.39 46.24
N GLY A 577 3.01 -10.61 45.21
CA GLY A 577 2.93 -11.02 43.81
C GLY A 577 1.51 -11.12 43.27
N GLN A 578 0.48 -10.72 44.04
CA GLN A 578 -0.92 -10.94 43.71
C GLN A 578 -1.44 -9.88 42.73
N TRP A 579 -2.31 -10.30 41.81
CA TRP A 579 -2.98 -9.44 40.85
C TRP A 579 -4.35 -9.99 40.43
N HIS A 580 -5.27 -9.11 40.02
CA HIS A 580 -6.56 -9.48 39.45
C HIS A 580 -7.05 -8.45 38.41
N PHE A 581 -8.09 -8.82 37.65
CA PHE A 581 -8.77 -7.97 36.66
C PHE A 581 -10.23 -8.41 36.46
N ASP A 582 -11.18 -7.54 36.83
CA ASP A 582 -12.58 -7.92 37.08
C ASP A 582 -13.54 -7.81 35.88
N TYR A 583 -12.99 -7.64 34.68
CA TYR A 583 -13.74 -7.24 33.49
C TYR A 583 -13.61 -8.24 32.33
N VAL A 584 -13.30 -9.51 32.57
CA VAL A 584 -13.23 -10.50 31.47
C VAL A 584 -14.65 -10.92 31.08
N PRO A 585 -15.06 -10.84 29.79
CA PRO A 585 -16.41 -11.27 29.40
C PRO A 585 -16.64 -12.76 29.67
N ALA A 586 -17.81 -13.15 30.18
CA ALA A 586 -18.16 -14.55 30.46
C ALA A 586 -18.15 -15.46 29.22
N SER A 587 -18.25 -14.87 28.02
CA SER A 587 -18.10 -15.54 26.72
C SER A 587 -16.65 -15.91 26.36
N LYS A 588 -15.66 -15.46 27.15
CA LYS A 588 -14.26 -15.90 27.05
C LYS A 588 -13.96 -16.94 28.14
N ALA A 589 -13.66 -18.17 27.72
CA ALA A 589 -13.09 -19.21 28.60
C ALA A 589 -11.57 -19.07 28.81
N GLU A 590 -10.91 -18.25 27.99
CA GLU A 590 -9.47 -17.95 28.07
C GLU A 590 -9.23 -16.43 27.92
N VAL A 591 -8.14 -15.96 28.50
CA VAL A 591 -7.62 -14.60 28.24
C VAL A 591 -6.11 -14.66 28.04
N HIS A 592 -5.59 -13.92 27.05
CA HIS A 592 -4.15 -13.74 26.87
C HIS A 592 -3.66 -12.69 27.87
N ILE A 593 -2.56 -12.99 28.57
CA ILE A 593 -1.97 -12.13 29.60
C ILE A 593 -0.50 -11.89 29.20
N ASP A 594 -0.11 -10.61 29.17
CA ASP A 594 1.28 -10.15 28.98
C ASP A 594 1.79 -9.57 30.31
N VAL A 595 2.84 -10.16 30.89
CA VAL A 595 3.45 -9.81 32.19
C VAL A 595 4.84 -9.24 31.96
N ASN A 596 5.11 -8.02 32.44
CA ASN A 596 6.39 -7.34 32.25
C ASN A 596 6.95 -6.80 33.57
N HIS A 597 8.08 -7.34 34.02
CA HIS A 597 8.91 -6.81 35.11
C HIS A 597 10.24 -6.29 34.52
N PRO A 598 10.92 -5.27 35.09
CA PRO A 598 12.20 -4.79 34.56
C PRO A 598 13.27 -5.88 34.45
N ASP A 599 13.42 -6.74 35.47
CA ASP A 599 14.58 -7.64 35.58
C ASP A 599 14.34 -9.08 35.08
N TYR A 600 13.08 -9.49 34.93
CA TYR A 600 12.70 -10.83 34.44
C TYR A 600 12.28 -10.80 32.97
N ARG A 601 12.35 -11.95 32.30
CA ARG A 601 11.79 -12.13 30.95
C ARG A 601 10.28 -11.87 30.98
N PRO A 602 9.75 -11.03 30.08
CA PRO A 602 8.31 -10.90 29.90
C PRO A 602 7.63 -12.22 29.52
N TRP A 603 6.51 -12.51 30.16
CA TRP A 603 5.77 -13.75 30.00
C TRP A 603 4.45 -13.47 29.27
N ARG A 604 4.17 -14.21 28.19
CA ARG A 604 3.03 -13.93 27.28
C ARG A 604 2.30 -15.21 26.87
N LYS A 605 1.36 -15.68 27.68
CA LYS A 605 0.59 -16.90 27.40
C LYS A 605 -0.92 -16.65 27.53
N ARG A 606 -1.73 -17.65 27.17
CA ARG A 606 -3.16 -17.65 27.55
C ARG A 606 -3.32 -18.34 28.90
N VAL A 607 -4.24 -17.84 29.70
CA VAL A 607 -4.69 -18.49 30.93
C VAL A 607 -6.16 -18.91 30.80
N ALA A 608 -6.48 -20.08 31.33
CA ALA A 608 -7.82 -20.65 31.30
C ALA A 608 -8.64 -20.22 32.53
N ARG A 609 -9.93 -19.98 32.34
CA ARG A 609 -10.88 -19.65 33.41
C ARG A 609 -10.94 -20.73 34.49
N SER A 610 -10.81 -22.00 34.12
CA SER A 610 -10.81 -23.15 35.04
C SER A 610 -9.69 -23.15 36.08
N GLU A 611 -8.65 -22.33 35.88
CA GLU A 611 -7.47 -22.26 36.74
C GLU A 611 -7.30 -20.85 37.35
N PHE A 612 -7.46 -19.80 36.53
CA PHE A 612 -7.20 -18.40 36.92
C PHE A 612 -8.47 -17.58 37.26
N GLU A 613 -9.64 -18.19 37.42
CA GLU A 613 -10.84 -17.50 37.91
C GLU A 613 -10.77 -17.24 39.42
N VAL A 614 -10.75 -15.96 39.79
CA VAL A 614 -10.89 -15.50 41.17
C VAL A 614 -12.37 -15.34 41.47
N LYS A 615 -12.89 -16.15 42.40
CA LYS A 615 -14.27 -16.02 42.89
C LYS A 615 -14.40 -14.75 43.75
N ALA A 616 -15.63 -14.26 43.90
CA ALA A 616 -15.93 -13.21 44.87
C ALA A 616 -15.35 -13.57 46.25
N ASP A 617 -14.75 -12.58 46.91
CA ASP A 617 -14.14 -12.65 48.24
C ASP A 617 -12.96 -13.65 48.39
N ALA A 618 -12.46 -14.23 47.30
CA ALA A 618 -11.28 -15.10 47.29
C ALA A 618 -9.99 -14.32 46.90
N SER A 619 -8.84 -14.69 47.49
CA SER A 619 -7.54 -14.21 47.03
C SER A 619 -7.04 -15.00 45.80
N PRO A 620 -6.30 -14.37 44.87
CA PRO A 620 -5.64 -15.08 43.77
C PRO A 620 -4.61 -16.11 44.26
N SER A 621 -4.55 -17.27 43.61
CA SER A 621 -3.69 -18.40 44.02
C SER A 621 -2.98 -19.14 42.87
N ALA A 622 -3.53 -19.13 41.65
CA ALA A 622 -2.87 -19.67 40.46
C ALA A 622 -1.55 -18.95 40.17
N ARG A 623 -0.48 -19.69 39.85
CA ARG A 623 0.89 -19.15 39.78
C ARG A 623 1.35 -18.91 38.34
N ILE A 624 2.11 -17.84 38.15
CA ILE A 624 2.91 -17.59 36.94
C ILE A 624 4.36 -17.39 37.37
N THR A 625 5.24 -18.28 36.94
CA THR A 625 6.68 -18.15 37.11
C THR A 625 7.27 -17.26 36.01
N LEU A 626 8.13 -16.32 36.39
CA LEU A 626 8.98 -15.55 35.47
C LEU A 626 10.42 -16.05 35.52
N GLU A 627 11.02 -16.19 34.34
CA GLU A 627 12.43 -16.58 34.15
C GLU A 627 13.37 -15.37 34.30
N GLU A 628 14.60 -15.58 34.77
CA GLU A 628 15.60 -14.51 34.86
C GLU A 628 15.95 -13.92 33.49
N GLY A 629 15.93 -12.58 33.40
CA GLY A 629 16.24 -11.85 32.18
C GLY A 629 17.68 -12.01 31.73
N LEU A 630 17.90 -12.11 30.41
CA LEU A 630 19.25 -11.92 29.87
C LEU A 630 19.64 -10.44 29.95
N ASN A 631 20.94 -10.17 29.84
CA ASN A 631 21.51 -8.84 29.94
C ASN A 631 22.13 -8.41 28.61
N ILE A 632 21.90 -7.17 28.19
CA ILE A 632 22.67 -6.53 27.11
C ILE A 632 23.60 -5.51 27.74
N THR A 633 24.91 -5.73 27.61
CA THR A 633 25.96 -4.80 28.02
C THR A 633 26.65 -4.19 26.80
N GLY A 634 27.31 -3.05 27.00
CA GLY A 634 28.09 -2.38 25.97
C GLY A 634 28.63 -1.04 26.45
N SER A 635 29.41 -0.39 25.59
CA SER A 635 29.90 0.97 25.78
C SER A 635 29.40 1.91 24.68
N VAL A 636 29.33 3.20 24.99
CA VAL A 636 29.01 4.26 24.03
C VAL A 636 30.15 5.28 24.06
N THR A 637 30.88 5.36 22.95
CA THR A 637 31.96 6.33 22.72
C THR A 637 31.57 7.32 21.64
N ASP A 638 32.41 8.34 21.43
CA ASP A 638 32.38 9.17 20.22
C ASP A 638 33.30 8.64 19.12
N GLU A 639 33.34 9.34 17.98
CA GLU A 639 34.18 8.99 16.83
C GLU A 639 35.70 9.00 17.11
N ASN A 640 36.12 9.50 18.27
CA ASN A 640 37.52 9.53 18.72
C ASN A 640 37.78 8.50 19.84
N GLY A 641 36.80 7.66 20.17
CA GLY A 641 36.88 6.66 21.24
C GLY A 641 36.69 7.23 22.65
N LYS A 642 36.29 8.50 22.82
CA LYS A 642 36.02 9.06 24.14
C LYS A 642 34.66 8.58 24.67
N PRO A 643 34.55 8.10 25.92
CA PRO A 643 33.26 7.67 26.48
C PRO A 643 32.23 8.81 26.56
N ILE A 644 30.96 8.45 26.33
CA ILE A 644 29.81 9.35 26.39
C ILE A 644 28.92 8.95 27.57
N ALA A 645 29.05 9.67 28.67
CA ALA A 645 28.16 9.55 29.83
C ALA A 645 26.77 10.15 29.53
N GLY A 646 25.72 9.57 30.12
CA GLY A 646 24.35 10.06 29.96
C GLY A 646 23.69 9.73 28.60
N ALA A 647 24.27 8.83 27.80
CA ALA A 647 23.66 8.32 26.57
C ALA A 647 22.49 7.37 26.92
N LEU A 648 21.33 7.58 26.31
CA LEU A 648 20.12 6.79 26.50
C LEU A 648 20.11 5.61 25.54
N VAL A 649 20.30 4.40 26.06
CA VAL A 649 20.26 3.14 25.30
C VAL A 649 18.94 2.43 25.55
N ARG A 650 18.32 1.92 24.48
CA ARG A 650 16.93 1.43 24.47
C ARG A 650 16.81 0.16 23.63
N THR A 651 15.96 -0.78 24.06
CA THR A 651 15.50 -1.89 23.22
C THR A 651 14.02 -2.20 23.51
N LYS A 652 13.32 -2.87 22.59
CA LYS A 652 11.88 -3.10 22.66
C LYS A 652 11.56 -4.59 22.51
N PHE A 653 10.78 -5.12 23.46
CA PHE A 653 10.31 -6.50 23.47
C PHE A 653 8.78 -6.53 23.53
N GLY A 654 8.15 -6.87 22.40
CA GLY A 654 6.70 -6.73 22.26
C GLY A 654 6.27 -5.26 22.40
N ASN A 655 5.47 -4.96 23.42
CA ASN A 655 5.08 -3.57 23.74
C ASN A 655 5.95 -2.92 24.83
N ASP A 656 6.86 -3.65 25.49
CA ASP A 656 7.69 -3.08 26.55
C ASP A 656 9.02 -2.55 26.01
N VAL A 657 9.49 -1.42 26.58
CA VAL A 657 10.75 -0.78 26.17
C VAL A 657 11.70 -0.78 27.36
N ARG A 658 12.75 -1.59 27.28
CA ARG A 658 13.86 -1.55 28.24
C ARG A 658 14.72 -0.33 27.94
N LYS A 659 15.17 0.37 28.99
CA LYS A 659 15.95 1.61 28.87
C LYS A 659 17.08 1.60 29.91
N ALA A 660 18.28 1.99 29.49
CA ALA A 660 19.44 2.22 30.34
C ALA A 660 20.07 3.58 29.99
N THR A 661 20.89 4.10 30.89
CA THR A 661 21.67 5.32 30.67
C THR A 661 23.13 5.00 30.99
N THR A 662 24.05 5.46 30.14
CA THR A 662 25.48 5.19 30.36
C THR A 662 26.06 5.92 31.56
N ASP A 663 26.99 5.26 32.24
CA ASP A 663 27.77 5.78 33.36
C ASP A 663 28.89 6.75 32.91
N GLU A 664 29.75 7.18 33.84
CA GLU A 664 30.87 8.09 33.56
C GLU A 664 31.94 7.50 32.62
N PHE A 665 31.99 6.17 32.49
CA PHE A 665 32.86 5.44 31.56
C PHE A 665 32.16 5.12 30.23
N GLY A 666 30.94 5.60 30.02
CA GLY A 666 30.15 5.33 28.82
C GLY A 666 29.57 3.92 28.78
N VAL A 667 29.65 3.15 29.86
CA VAL A 667 29.19 1.74 29.93
C VAL A 667 27.71 1.71 30.29
N TYR A 668 26.97 0.74 29.73
CA TYR A 668 25.57 0.49 30.07
C TYR A 668 25.27 -1.00 30.29
N LEU A 669 24.19 -1.24 31.03
CA LEU A 669 23.58 -2.54 31.26
C LEU A 669 22.05 -2.41 31.09
N ILE A 670 21.46 -3.22 30.22
CA ILE A 670 20.01 -3.41 30.11
C ILE A 670 19.67 -4.81 30.62
N THR A 671 18.85 -4.88 31.67
CA THR A 671 18.36 -6.14 32.26
C THR A 671 17.03 -6.58 31.65
N GLY A 672 16.59 -7.81 31.98
CA GLY A 672 15.26 -8.29 31.60
C GLY A 672 15.07 -8.64 30.13
N CYS A 673 16.14 -8.89 29.38
CA CYS A 673 16.05 -9.15 27.95
C CYS A 673 15.58 -10.58 27.66
N GLU A 674 14.87 -10.74 26.54
CA GLU A 674 14.41 -12.03 26.03
C GLU A 674 15.43 -12.60 25.04
N PRO A 675 15.66 -13.93 24.99
CA PRO A 675 16.62 -14.57 24.10
C PRO A 675 16.15 -14.56 22.63
N ARG A 676 16.28 -13.42 21.94
CA ARG A 676 15.86 -13.25 20.54
C ARG A 676 16.59 -12.12 19.83
N VAL A 677 16.38 -12.02 18.51
CA VAL A 677 16.84 -10.88 17.72
C VAL A 677 16.00 -9.65 18.07
N THR A 678 16.68 -8.56 18.42
CA THR A 678 16.08 -7.27 18.77
C THR A 678 16.88 -6.10 18.18
N ARG A 679 16.32 -4.89 18.27
CA ARG A 679 17.00 -3.65 17.88
C ARG A 679 17.45 -2.93 19.15
N VAL A 680 18.75 -2.61 19.24
CA VAL A 680 19.33 -1.77 20.31
C VAL A 680 19.59 -0.39 19.71
N VAL A 681 18.97 0.63 20.29
CA VAL A 681 19.00 2.02 19.80
C VAL A 681 19.64 2.90 20.86
N VAL A 682 20.61 3.70 20.46
CA VAL A 682 21.32 4.64 21.32
C VAL A 682 21.10 6.08 20.84
N SER A 683 21.03 7.00 21.78
CA SER A 683 20.89 8.44 21.54
C SER A 683 21.58 9.23 22.65
N ALA A 684 22.37 10.24 22.29
CA ALA A 684 23.06 11.10 23.24
C ALA A 684 23.01 12.57 22.78
N LYS A 685 23.12 13.50 23.73
CA LYS A 685 23.03 14.94 23.45
C LYS A 685 24.14 15.39 22.50
N GLY A 686 23.77 16.14 21.45
CA GLY A 686 24.68 16.61 20.40
C GLY A 686 25.20 15.52 19.45
N ARG A 687 24.64 14.30 19.48
CA ARG A 687 25.10 13.14 18.71
C ARG A 687 23.99 12.60 17.80
N ALA A 688 24.38 12.02 16.67
CA ALA A 688 23.46 11.31 15.80
C ALA A 688 23.08 9.97 16.47
N PRO A 689 21.79 9.60 16.53
CA PRO A 689 21.37 8.30 17.04
C PRO A 689 21.87 7.18 16.13
N ASP A 690 22.11 6.02 16.74
CA ASP A 690 22.52 4.83 16.02
C ASP A 690 21.71 3.61 16.47
N VAL A 691 21.64 2.59 15.61
CA VAL A 691 20.87 1.36 15.84
C VAL A 691 21.61 0.15 15.28
N GLN A 692 21.74 -0.87 16.12
CA GLN A 692 22.25 -2.19 15.77
C GLN A 692 21.15 -3.25 15.96
N GLU A 693 21.18 -4.27 15.11
CA GLU A 693 20.38 -5.49 15.29
C GLU A 693 21.24 -6.50 16.06
N VAL A 694 20.67 -7.05 17.13
CA VAL A 694 21.40 -7.81 18.16
C VAL A 694 20.63 -9.08 18.45
N ARG A 695 21.28 -10.23 18.35
CA ARG A 695 20.77 -11.48 18.94
C ARG A 695 21.13 -11.51 20.41
N VAL A 696 20.13 -11.46 21.28
CA VAL A 696 20.32 -11.68 22.71
C VAL A 696 20.43 -13.18 22.94
N GLU A 697 21.57 -13.64 23.42
CA GLU A 697 21.85 -15.03 23.80
C GLU A 697 22.82 -15.03 24.99
N PRO A 698 22.94 -16.13 25.77
CA PRO A 698 23.92 -16.21 26.87
C PRO A 698 25.34 -15.92 26.38
N ASP A 699 26.15 -15.28 27.23
CA ASP A 699 27.55 -14.91 26.96
C ASP A 699 27.76 -14.08 25.67
N MET A 700 26.74 -13.34 25.23
CA MET A 700 26.82 -12.47 24.06
C MET A 700 27.91 -11.39 24.17
N ILE A 701 28.53 -11.08 23.03
CA ILE A 701 29.55 -10.04 22.91
C ILE A 701 28.92 -8.66 23.23
N PRO A 702 29.63 -7.77 23.97
CA PRO A 702 29.16 -6.41 24.23
C PRO A 702 28.77 -5.64 22.96
N VAL A 703 27.69 -4.87 23.04
CA VAL A 703 27.14 -4.11 21.91
C VAL A 703 27.65 -2.68 21.97
N ASP A 704 28.87 -2.46 21.48
CA ASP A 704 29.52 -1.16 21.51
C ASP A 704 29.02 -0.22 20.39
N PHE A 705 28.92 1.08 20.70
CA PHE A 705 28.51 2.13 19.76
C PHE A 705 29.50 3.30 19.73
N SER A 706 29.87 3.76 18.53
CA SER A 706 30.68 4.97 18.32
C SER A 706 29.84 6.07 17.67
N LEU A 707 29.38 7.05 18.45
CA LEU A 707 28.44 8.08 18.02
C LEU A 707 29.12 9.29 17.38
N LYS A 708 28.78 9.52 16.11
CA LYS A 708 29.16 10.72 15.36
C LYS A 708 28.40 11.96 15.85
N PRO A 709 28.91 13.18 15.58
CA PRO A 709 28.18 14.42 15.85
C PRO A 709 26.78 14.43 15.21
N GLY A 710 25.84 15.10 15.86
CA GLY A 710 24.45 15.19 15.41
C GLY A 710 24.29 15.86 14.05
N GLY A 711 23.43 15.30 13.21
CA GLY A 711 22.99 15.93 11.98
C GLY A 711 21.95 17.01 12.27
N LYS A 712 22.01 18.15 11.57
CA LYS A 712 20.98 19.18 11.65
C LYS A 712 19.86 18.89 10.66
N VAL A 713 18.61 18.97 11.12
CA VAL A 713 17.41 18.99 10.28
C VAL A 713 16.53 20.15 10.71
N ARG A 714 16.20 21.03 9.77
CA ARG A 714 15.21 22.10 9.94
C ARG A 714 14.04 21.89 8.99
N VAL A 715 12.82 21.92 9.53
CA VAL A 715 11.56 21.83 8.77
C VAL A 715 10.71 23.05 9.07
N ARG A 716 10.35 23.81 8.04
CA ARG A 716 9.35 24.88 8.10
C ARG A 716 8.05 24.41 7.46
N VAL A 717 6.98 24.39 8.24
CA VAL A 717 5.63 24.02 7.79
C VAL A 717 4.82 25.28 7.58
N VAL A 718 4.37 25.54 6.35
CA VAL A 718 3.73 26.81 5.94
C VAL A 718 2.36 26.60 5.30
N ASP A 719 1.53 27.64 5.30
CA ASP A 719 0.33 27.72 4.47
C ASP A 719 0.63 28.27 3.06
N LYS A 720 -0.42 28.37 2.23
CA LYS A 720 -0.32 28.85 0.83
C LYS A 720 0.08 30.33 0.67
N ASN A 721 0.20 31.07 1.77
CA ASN A 721 0.71 32.44 1.81
C ASN A 721 2.13 32.52 2.38
N GLY A 722 2.77 31.36 2.66
CA GLY A 722 4.08 31.27 3.32
C GLY A 722 4.04 31.49 4.83
N LYS A 723 2.86 31.62 5.46
CA LYS A 723 2.76 31.80 6.91
C LYS A 723 3.00 30.49 7.63
N GLY A 724 3.85 30.50 8.66
CA GLY A 724 4.14 29.35 9.51
C GLY A 724 2.89 28.77 10.19
N ILE A 725 2.83 27.44 10.26
CA ILE A 725 1.74 26.66 10.86
C ILE A 725 2.18 26.17 12.25
N PRO A 726 1.71 26.82 13.34
CA PRO A 726 2.09 26.41 14.70
C PRO A 726 1.65 24.97 15.00
N LYS A 727 2.46 24.24 15.77
CA LYS A 727 2.14 22.88 16.27
C LYS A 727 1.86 21.84 15.18
N ALA A 728 2.37 22.05 13.96
CA ALA A 728 2.47 21.00 12.97
C ALA A 728 3.29 19.82 13.53
N ARG A 729 2.79 18.59 13.36
CA ARG A 729 3.44 17.38 13.91
C ARG A 729 4.31 16.72 12.85
N ILE A 730 5.54 16.41 13.22
CA ILE A 730 6.46 15.54 12.49
C ILE A 730 6.33 14.15 13.10
N PHE A 731 5.76 13.20 12.36
CA PHE A 731 5.47 11.85 12.86
C PHE A 731 6.34 10.83 12.12
N PHE A 732 7.29 10.20 12.83
CA PHE A 732 8.27 9.32 12.23
C PHE A 732 7.65 8.02 11.69
N GLN A 733 8.09 7.59 10.51
CA GLN A 733 7.54 6.44 9.78
C GLN A 733 8.55 5.30 9.62
N THR A 734 9.71 5.57 9.01
CA THR A 734 10.74 4.54 8.77
C THR A 734 12.16 5.09 8.86
N TRP A 735 13.10 4.30 9.38
CA TRP A 735 14.54 4.58 9.38
C TRP A 735 15.31 3.26 9.16
N ARG A 736 16.38 3.29 8.35
CA ARG A 736 17.18 2.10 7.97
C ARG A 736 16.38 0.86 7.55
N ARG A 737 15.32 1.08 6.74
CA ARG A 737 14.36 0.06 6.25
C ARG A 737 13.35 -0.48 7.28
N TRP A 738 13.51 -0.17 8.56
CA TRP A 738 12.58 -0.54 9.62
C TRP A 738 11.45 0.47 9.78
N TRP A 739 10.28 0.02 10.23
CA TRP A 739 9.24 0.91 10.76
C TRP A 739 9.72 1.51 12.09
N VAL A 740 9.41 2.79 12.31
CA VAL A 740 9.71 3.47 13.58
C VAL A 740 8.59 3.15 14.57
N ASP A 741 8.91 2.30 15.54
CA ASP A 741 8.07 1.82 16.65
C ASP A 741 7.85 2.89 17.74
N ASN A 742 8.05 4.17 17.42
CA ASN A 742 8.28 5.35 18.28
C ASN A 742 9.53 5.27 19.16
N PHE A 743 9.80 4.11 19.79
CA PHE A 743 10.83 3.96 20.83
C PHE A 743 12.26 4.32 20.37
N GLU A 744 12.53 4.40 19.07
CA GLU A 744 13.80 4.80 18.47
C GLU A 744 14.02 6.33 18.56
N PHE A 745 12.96 7.12 18.42
CA PHE A 745 12.99 8.59 18.44
C PHE A 745 12.12 9.22 19.56
N ASP A 746 11.76 8.42 20.58
CA ASP A 746 11.06 8.79 21.82
C ASP A 746 11.54 10.11 22.49
N TYR A 747 12.82 10.46 22.33
CA TYR A 747 13.45 11.64 22.94
C TYR A 747 13.29 12.93 22.12
N VAL A 748 12.79 12.84 20.89
CA VAL A 748 12.70 13.95 19.95
C VAL A 748 11.32 14.59 20.05
N ASN A 749 11.27 15.90 20.30
CA ASN A 749 10.03 16.67 20.21
C ASN A 749 9.40 16.49 18.81
N GLN A 750 8.13 16.09 18.73
CA GLN A 750 7.44 15.87 17.46
C GLN A 750 6.67 17.10 16.93
N TYR A 751 6.71 18.26 17.59
CA TYR A 751 5.89 19.41 17.25
C TYR A 751 6.70 20.66 16.87
N ALA A 752 6.32 21.29 15.76
CA ALA A 752 6.82 22.59 15.35
C ALA A 752 6.40 23.71 16.34
N ASN A 753 7.29 24.69 16.51
CA ASN A 753 7.06 25.87 17.35
C ASN A 753 5.97 26.80 16.81
N GLU A 754 5.69 27.92 17.49
CA GLU A 754 4.62 28.85 17.11
C GLU A 754 4.85 29.54 15.74
N ASN A 755 6.07 29.52 15.20
CA ASN A 755 6.39 29.99 13.84
C ASN A 755 6.29 28.87 12.78
N GLY A 756 5.80 27.68 13.15
CA GLY A 756 5.75 26.51 12.28
C GLY A 756 7.11 25.93 11.92
N VAL A 757 8.15 26.23 12.71
CA VAL A 757 9.49 25.67 12.52
C VAL A 757 9.73 24.52 13.52
N TRP A 758 10.22 23.41 13.00
CA TRP A 758 10.72 22.25 13.75
C TRP A 758 12.21 22.08 13.47
N GLU A 759 12.99 21.85 14.52
CA GLU A 759 14.46 21.80 14.49
C GLU A 759 14.94 20.60 15.31
N TRP A 760 15.94 19.90 14.77
CA TRP A 760 16.59 18.77 15.43
C TRP A 760 18.08 18.79 15.07
N ASP A 761 18.93 19.17 16.03
CA ASP A 761 20.40 19.18 15.90
C ASP A 761 21.06 17.81 16.17
N GLU A 762 20.25 16.79 16.43
CA GLU A 762 20.66 15.44 16.84
C GLU A 762 20.05 14.39 15.89
N ALA A 763 19.82 14.75 14.63
CA ALA A 763 19.24 13.87 13.63
C ALA A 763 20.26 12.81 13.15
N PRO A 764 19.80 11.64 12.69
CA PRO A 764 20.66 10.67 12.04
C PRO A 764 21.26 11.24 10.74
N LEU A 765 22.47 10.79 10.41
CA LEU A 765 23.21 11.23 9.22
C LEU A 765 22.74 10.54 7.92
N ASP A 766 21.91 9.49 8.04
CA ASP A 766 21.24 8.81 6.95
C ASP A 766 19.73 9.14 6.90
N SER A 767 19.09 8.85 5.76
CA SER A 767 17.72 9.32 5.53
C SER A 767 16.66 8.54 6.30
N PHE A 768 15.64 9.27 6.73
CA PHE A 768 14.47 8.75 7.45
C PHE A 768 13.20 9.34 6.86
N LYS A 769 12.06 8.71 7.15
CA LYS A 769 10.74 9.18 6.70
C LYS A 769 9.89 9.70 7.83
N VAL A 770 9.08 10.70 7.53
CA VAL A 770 8.08 11.31 8.40
C VAL A 770 6.78 11.57 7.65
N ASP A 771 5.65 11.55 8.35
CA ASP A 771 4.45 12.27 7.94
C ASP A 771 4.48 13.68 8.55
N ILE A 772 3.92 14.66 7.85
CA ILE A 772 3.89 16.07 8.28
C ILE A 772 2.43 16.49 8.42
N CYS A 773 1.91 16.48 9.64
CA CYS A 773 0.50 16.66 9.95
C CYS A 773 0.19 18.10 10.34
N ARG A 774 -0.64 18.79 9.54
CA ARG A 774 -1.18 20.12 9.88
C ARG A 774 -2.31 19.99 10.92
N PRO A 775 -2.35 20.80 12.00
CA PRO A 775 -3.49 20.80 12.91
C PRO A 775 -4.78 21.21 12.18
N GLY A 776 -5.80 20.34 12.22
CA GLY A 776 -7.04 20.53 11.45
C GLY A 776 -6.87 20.53 9.93
N GLY A 777 -5.70 20.09 9.42
CA GLY A 777 -5.38 20.05 7.99
C GLY A 777 -5.21 18.63 7.46
N MET A 778 -4.62 18.51 6.28
CA MET A 778 -4.12 17.20 5.80
C MET A 778 -2.75 16.89 6.39
N GLN A 779 -2.41 15.61 6.44
CA GLN A 779 -1.03 15.16 6.49
C GLN A 779 -0.40 15.13 5.09
N LEU A 780 0.90 15.40 5.00
CA LEU A 780 1.73 14.99 3.87
C LEU A 780 2.41 13.68 4.24
N THR A 781 2.14 12.61 3.50
CA THR A 781 2.52 11.24 3.89
C THR A 781 3.92 10.86 3.37
N ASN A 782 4.69 10.08 4.14
CA ASN A 782 5.95 9.44 3.74
C ASN A 782 7.08 10.37 3.21
N GLN A 783 7.12 11.62 3.68
CA GLN A 783 8.14 12.61 3.31
C GLN A 783 9.53 12.16 3.79
N THR A 784 10.56 12.30 2.94
CA THR A 784 11.93 11.84 3.24
C THR A 784 12.82 13.00 3.66
N LEU A 785 13.41 12.90 4.85
CA LEU A 785 14.35 13.86 5.42
C LEU A 785 15.76 13.28 5.51
N LEU A 786 16.75 14.16 5.51
CA LEU A 786 18.18 13.89 5.64
C LEU A 786 18.83 15.10 6.33
N ALA A 787 19.86 14.88 7.14
CA ALA A 787 20.61 15.96 7.78
C ALA A 787 21.31 16.86 6.74
N ARG A 788 21.10 18.18 6.84
CA ARG A 788 21.67 19.22 5.97
C ARG A 788 21.42 20.62 6.54
N GLU A 789 22.15 21.63 6.05
CA GLU A 789 21.97 23.03 6.45
C GLU A 789 20.73 23.69 5.82
N GLU A 790 20.29 23.27 4.63
CA GLU A 790 19.12 23.87 3.99
C GLU A 790 17.82 23.41 4.64
N GLU A 791 16.98 24.35 5.09
CA GLU A 791 15.67 23.98 5.62
C GLU A 791 14.78 23.29 4.57
N TYR A 792 13.97 22.34 5.03
CA TYR A 792 12.88 21.78 4.25
C TYR A 792 11.64 22.66 4.43
N VAL A 793 11.04 23.13 3.35
CA VAL A 793 9.76 23.86 3.40
C VAL A 793 8.66 22.96 2.88
N PHE A 794 7.65 22.69 3.70
CA PHE A 794 6.48 21.89 3.33
C PHE A 794 5.19 22.69 3.50
N GLN A 795 4.26 22.50 2.56
CA GLN A 795 2.98 23.20 2.51
C GLN A 795 1.80 22.22 2.60
N PRO A 796 1.53 21.62 3.77
CA PRO A 796 0.41 20.68 3.93
C PRO A 796 -0.93 21.38 3.65
N PRO A 797 -1.80 20.79 2.80
CA PRO A 797 -3.12 21.32 2.51
C PRO A 797 -3.96 21.56 3.78
N LYS A 798 -4.97 22.43 3.66
CA LYS A 798 -6.10 22.37 4.60
C LYS A 798 -6.83 21.03 4.40
N ALA A 799 -7.54 20.57 5.42
CA ALA A 799 -8.39 19.41 5.29
C ALA A 799 -9.51 19.70 4.28
N LEU A 800 -9.81 18.72 3.44
CA LEU A 800 -10.93 18.80 2.50
C LEU A 800 -12.22 18.59 3.29
N VAL A 801 -13.06 19.62 3.38
CA VAL A 801 -14.38 19.52 4.00
C VAL A 801 -15.42 19.29 2.91
N ILE A 802 -16.22 18.23 3.03
CA ILE A 802 -17.33 17.94 2.10
C ILE A 802 -18.62 17.98 2.92
N SER A 803 -19.55 18.87 2.56
CA SER A 803 -20.78 19.09 3.31
C SER A 803 -21.96 19.33 2.39
N GLY A 804 -23.17 19.07 2.88
CA GLY A 804 -24.37 19.29 2.09
C GLY A 804 -25.61 18.68 2.71
N SER A 805 -26.66 18.61 1.91
CA SER A 805 -27.94 18.02 2.28
C SER A 805 -28.14 16.61 1.71
N VAL A 806 -29.03 15.85 2.34
CA VAL A 806 -29.51 14.55 1.85
C VAL A 806 -31.04 14.60 1.85
N VAL A 807 -31.64 14.60 0.66
CA VAL A 807 -33.09 14.75 0.47
C VAL A 807 -33.66 13.59 -0.34
N ASP A 808 -34.94 13.30 -0.12
CA ASP A 808 -35.70 12.41 -1.00
C ASP A 808 -35.83 13.07 -2.40
N ALA A 809 -35.37 12.38 -3.43
CA ALA A 809 -35.42 12.82 -4.82
C ALA A 809 -36.87 13.09 -5.31
N LYS A 810 -37.87 12.43 -4.71
CA LYS A 810 -39.29 12.57 -5.03
C LYS A 810 -39.97 13.68 -4.22
N THR A 811 -39.98 13.60 -2.89
CA THR A 811 -40.69 14.60 -2.04
C THR A 811 -39.89 15.86 -1.74
N LYS A 812 -38.58 15.87 -2.00
CA LYS A 812 -37.62 16.94 -1.63
C LYS A 812 -37.49 17.19 -0.12
N GLN A 813 -38.07 16.33 0.71
CA GLN A 813 -37.94 16.42 2.17
C GLN A 813 -36.56 15.90 2.64
N PRO A 814 -36.01 16.43 3.74
CA PRO A 814 -34.79 15.91 4.35
C PRO A 814 -34.91 14.43 4.75
N VAL A 815 -33.89 13.63 4.44
CA VAL A 815 -33.84 12.21 4.85
C VAL A 815 -33.54 12.15 6.35
N LYS A 816 -34.50 11.65 7.14
CA LYS A 816 -34.47 11.74 8.61
C LYS A 816 -33.32 11.01 9.28
N ARG A 817 -32.80 9.93 8.69
CA ARG A 817 -31.65 9.16 9.17
C ARG A 817 -30.92 8.56 7.97
N PHE A 818 -29.60 8.67 7.96
CA PHE A 818 -28.74 8.09 6.92
C PHE A 818 -27.31 7.91 7.43
N ARG A 819 -26.53 7.08 6.73
CA ARG A 819 -25.12 6.82 7.02
C ARG A 819 -24.22 7.36 5.91
N VAL A 820 -23.20 8.12 6.29
CA VAL A 820 -22.14 8.57 5.40
C VAL A 820 -20.96 7.62 5.57
N THR A 821 -20.46 7.05 4.47
CA THR A 821 -19.21 6.28 4.47
C THR A 821 -18.18 6.94 3.55
N PRO A 822 -16.99 7.32 4.05
CA PRO A 822 -15.90 7.80 3.19
C PRO A 822 -15.30 6.66 2.37
N GLY A 823 -14.94 6.98 1.13
CA GLY A 823 -14.20 6.12 0.21
C GLY A 823 -12.92 6.79 -0.25
N VAL A 824 -11.91 6.01 -0.56
CA VAL A 824 -10.61 6.49 -1.02
C VAL A 824 -10.12 5.66 -2.20
N GLN A 825 -9.56 6.34 -3.20
CA GLN A 825 -8.95 5.73 -4.37
C GLN A 825 -7.47 6.11 -4.37
N ARG A 826 -6.58 5.11 -4.28
CA ARG A 826 -5.13 5.31 -4.07
C ARG A 826 -4.30 5.34 -5.35
N ASP A 827 -4.87 4.92 -6.48
CA ASP A 827 -4.26 4.95 -7.81
C ASP A 827 -5.33 5.21 -8.88
N ASP A 828 -4.92 5.50 -10.12
CA ASP A 828 -5.84 5.79 -11.22
C ASP A 828 -6.75 4.61 -11.65
N SER A 829 -6.65 3.43 -11.01
CA SER A 829 -7.51 2.29 -11.30
C SER A 829 -8.81 2.36 -10.49
N THR A 830 -9.96 2.18 -11.15
CA THR A 830 -11.27 2.12 -10.46
C THR A 830 -11.43 0.89 -9.55
N SER A 831 -10.52 -0.08 -9.69
CA SER A 831 -10.33 -1.23 -8.81
C SER A 831 -9.76 -0.89 -7.43
N SER A 832 -9.13 0.28 -7.23
CA SER A 832 -8.53 0.68 -5.94
C SER A 832 -9.45 1.51 -5.03
N LEU A 833 -10.74 1.65 -5.37
CA LEU A 833 -11.73 2.32 -4.53
C LEU A 833 -12.06 1.48 -3.28
N PHE A 834 -11.50 1.90 -2.14
CA PHE A 834 -11.70 1.29 -0.83
C PHE A 834 -12.71 2.10 -0.01
N TRP A 835 -13.80 1.45 0.44
CA TRP A 835 -14.78 2.05 1.35
C TRP A 835 -14.33 1.92 2.80
N ASN A 836 -13.99 3.04 3.43
CA ASN A 836 -13.47 3.06 4.78
C ASN A 836 -14.60 3.03 5.83
N THR A 837 -15.16 1.84 6.04
CA THR A 837 -16.21 1.60 7.05
C THR A 837 -15.73 1.76 8.50
N SER A 838 -14.42 1.97 8.76
CA SER A 838 -13.98 2.39 10.11
C SER A 838 -14.18 3.88 10.40
N GLU A 839 -14.42 4.69 9.36
CA GLU A 839 -14.64 6.15 9.45
C GLU A 839 -16.09 6.55 9.07
N SER A 840 -17.00 5.58 8.90
CA SER A 840 -18.42 5.85 8.61
C SER A 840 -19.19 6.35 9.84
N PHE A 841 -20.10 7.31 9.66
CA PHE A 841 -20.95 7.86 10.72
C PHE A 841 -22.41 7.97 10.29
N GLU A 842 -23.29 8.13 11.27
CA GLU A 842 -24.73 8.34 11.07
C GLU A 842 -25.09 9.80 11.31
N SER A 843 -26.00 10.33 10.50
CA SER A 843 -26.56 11.67 10.62
C SER A 843 -28.08 11.67 10.43
N SER A 844 -28.72 12.77 10.80
CA SER A 844 -30.17 12.97 10.73
C SER A 844 -30.56 14.20 9.90
N ASP A 845 -31.87 14.36 9.71
CA ASP A 845 -32.51 15.59 9.23
C ASP A 845 -31.89 16.19 7.96
N GLY A 846 -31.43 15.30 7.08
CA GLY A 846 -30.87 15.60 5.76
C GLY A 846 -29.66 16.53 5.75
N LYS A 847 -28.74 16.49 6.72
CA LYS A 847 -27.50 17.30 6.71
C LYS A 847 -26.25 16.49 7.07
N TYR A 848 -25.12 16.80 6.43
CA TYR A 848 -23.81 16.21 6.77
C TYR A 848 -22.64 17.15 6.48
N SER A 849 -21.49 16.91 7.13
CA SER A 849 -20.24 17.66 6.95
C SER A 849 -19.01 16.86 7.41
N ILE A 850 -18.38 16.10 6.51
CA ILE A 850 -17.20 15.28 6.81
C ILE A 850 -15.90 16.03 6.50
N ARG A 851 -14.86 15.88 7.35
CA ARG A 851 -13.51 16.37 7.09
C ARG A 851 -12.54 15.25 6.71
N ILE A 852 -11.82 15.43 5.62
CA ILE A 852 -10.82 14.49 5.11
C ILE A 852 -9.40 15.00 5.42
N HIS A 853 -8.61 14.15 6.08
CA HIS A 853 -7.31 14.47 6.67
C HIS A 853 -6.09 13.87 5.95
N ARG A 854 -6.28 13.14 4.85
CA ARG A 854 -5.22 12.48 4.08
C ARG A 854 -5.04 13.11 2.71
N ASP A 855 -3.84 12.94 2.15
CA ASP A 855 -3.40 13.42 0.84
C ASP A 855 -3.59 12.38 -0.30
N ASP A 856 -4.53 11.44 -0.16
CA ASP A 856 -4.81 10.44 -1.20
C ASP A 856 -5.34 11.09 -2.52
N PRO A 857 -5.08 10.52 -3.71
CA PRO A 857 -5.40 11.16 -5.00
C PRO A 857 -6.87 11.53 -5.22
N ALA A 858 -7.81 10.70 -4.73
CA ALA A 858 -9.24 10.96 -4.84
C ALA A 858 -10.03 10.36 -3.67
N HIS A 859 -11.03 11.12 -3.21
CA HIS A 859 -11.97 10.75 -2.16
C HIS A 859 -13.40 10.66 -2.69
N PHE A 860 -14.23 9.84 -2.05
CA PHE A 860 -15.63 9.61 -2.42
C PHE A 860 -16.48 9.55 -1.15
N LEU A 861 -17.79 9.78 -1.27
CA LEU A 861 -18.76 9.60 -0.19
C LEU A 861 -19.90 8.70 -0.64
N ARG A 862 -20.37 7.84 0.27
CA ARG A 862 -21.46 6.89 0.06
C ARG A 862 -22.65 7.16 0.97
N ILE A 863 -23.75 7.54 0.31
CA ILE A 863 -25.16 7.60 0.70
C ILE A 863 -25.81 6.26 1.07
N GLU A 864 -26.01 5.87 2.33
CA GLU A 864 -26.91 4.74 2.68
C GLU A 864 -28.07 5.20 3.59
N ALA A 865 -29.32 4.83 3.26
CA ALA A 865 -30.51 5.10 4.08
C ALA A 865 -31.61 4.06 3.81
N ASP A 866 -32.40 3.73 4.84
CA ASP A 866 -33.47 2.73 4.74
C ASP A 866 -34.62 3.25 3.85
N GLY A 867 -35.11 2.43 2.92
CA GLY A 867 -36.10 2.82 1.91
C GLY A 867 -35.57 3.62 0.72
N PHE A 868 -34.25 3.72 0.53
CA PHE A 868 -33.62 4.54 -0.52
C PHE A 868 -32.48 3.83 -1.27
N GLU A 869 -32.38 4.05 -2.60
CA GLU A 869 -31.20 3.63 -3.37
C GLU A 869 -29.90 4.19 -2.77
N VAL A 870 -28.90 3.33 -2.59
CA VAL A 870 -27.53 3.74 -2.25
C VAL A 870 -27.03 4.76 -3.28
N ALA A 871 -26.52 5.89 -2.82
CA ALA A 871 -25.88 6.91 -3.65
C ALA A 871 -24.36 6.94 -3.43
N THR A 872 -23.62 7.35 -4.46
CA THR A 872 -22.17 7.58 -4.39
C THR A 872 -21.84 8.88 -5.10
N SER A 873 -20.92 9.67 -4.51
CA SER A 873 -20.50 10.95 -5.06
C SER A 873 -19.64 10.81 -6.33
N ARG A 874 -19.35 11.94 -6.97
CA ARG A 874 -18.13 12.06 -7.80
C ARG A 874 -16.86 11.86 -6.96
N ALA A 875 -15.73 11.69 -7.64
CA ALA A 875 -14.42 11.91 -7.02
C ALA A 875 -14.28 13.38 -6.55
N PHE A 876 -13.76 13.57 -5.34
CA PHE A 876 -13.29 14.84 -4.79
C PHE A 876 -11.77 14.80 -4.69
N LYS A 877 -11.10 15.89 -5.06
CA LYS A 877 -9.64 16.01 -4.95
C LYS A 877 -9.24 16.68 -3.62
N PRO A 878 -8.04 16.37 -3.08
CA PRO A 878 -7.56 16.98 -1.84
C PRO A 878 -7.36 18.51 -1.92
N ASP A 879 -7.25 19.10 -3.11
CA ASP A 879 -7.04 20.55 -3.31
C ASP A 879 -8.32 21.40 -3.32
N GLU A 880 -9.52 20.80 -3.24
CA GLU A 880 -10.79 21.54 -3.34
C GLU A 880 -11.16 22.38 -2.08
N GLU A 881 -10.42 22.26 -0.98
CA GLU A 881 -10.61 22.87 0.36
C GLU A 881 -12.00 22.66 1.02
N SER A 882 -13.09 23.12 0.41
CA SER A 882 -14.45 23.08 0.98
C SER A 882 -15.49 22.92 -0.12
N VAL A 883 -16.15 21.76 -0.19
CA VAL A 883 -17.04 21.36 -1.29
C VAL A 883 -18.48 21.20 -0.80
N PRO A 884 -19.43 22.03 -1.28
CA PRO A 884 -20.85 21.75 -1.13
C PRO A 884 -21.27 20.62 -2.09
N TYR A 885 -21.92 19.58 -1.58
CA TYR A 885 -22.41 18.45 -2.39
C TYR A 885 -23.70 17.84 -1.82
N ASP A 886 -24.82 18.05 -2.53
CA ASP A 886 -26.12 17.55 -2.12
C ASP A 886 -26.43 16.18 -2.74
N PHE A 887 -27.02 15.28 -1.95
CA PHE A 887 -27.52 13.98 -2.39
C PHE A 887 -29.05 13.98 -2.50
N ALA A 888 -29.57 13.58 -3.66
CA ALA A 888 -30.99 13.33 -3.87
C ALA A 888 -31.21 11.80 -3.97
N LEU A 889 -31.61 11.17 -2.86
CA LEU A 889 -31.79 9.72 -2.80
C LEU A 889 -33.14 9.33 -3.41
N LYS A 890 -33.16 8.34 -4.31
CA LYS A 890 -34.42 7.84 -4.87
C LYS A 890 -35.06 6.82 -3.90
N PRO A 891 -36.36 6.92 -3.61
CA PRO A 891 -37.06 5.89 -2.86
C PRO A 891 -37.03 4.54 -3.61
N ALA A 892 -36.64 3.48 -2.93
CA ALA A 892 -36.66 2.11 -3.45
C ALA A 892 -36.97 1.13 -2.32
N LYS A 893 -37.57 -0.03 -2.64
CA LYS A 893 -37.91 -1.02 -1.62
C LYS A 893 -36.66 -1.75 -1.14
N ASP A 894 -36.45 -1.78 0.17
CA ASP A 894 -35.39 -2.56 0.80
C ASP A 894 -35.35 -4.02 0.33
N ILE A 895 -34.14 -4.56 0.33
CA ILE A 895 -33.87 -5.97 0.09
C ILE A 895 -34.05 -6.69 1.43
N ALA A 896 -35.28 -7.12 1.70
CA ALA A 896 -35.66 -7.88 2.88
C ALA A 896 -35.96 -9.34 2.53
N ALA A 897 -35.64 -10.26 3.44
CA ALA A 897 -36.01 -11.67 3.33
C ALA A 897 -36.05 -12.34 4.72
N THR A 898 -36.77 -13.46 4.82
CA THR A 898 -36.84 -14.32 6.00
C THR A 898 -35.79 -15.42 5.90
N ILE A 899 -34.90 -15.54 6.88
CA ILE A 899 -33.91 -16.63 6.95
C ILE A 899 -34.52 -17.80 7.71
N LEU A 900 -34.55 -18.97 7.07
CA LEU A 900 -34.98 -20.23 7.66
C LEU A 900 -33.80 -21.20 7.80
N THR A 901 -33.72 -21.85 8.96
CA THR A 901 -32.87 -23.03 9.18
C THR A 901 -33.18 -24.14 8.17
N ALA A 902 -32.27 -25.10 8.02
CA ALA A 902 -32.51 -26.30 7.20
C ALA A 902 -33.77 -27.09 7.60
N THR A 903 -34.26 -26.92 8.84
CA THR A 903 -35.50 -27.53 9.36
C THR A 903 -36.77 -26.71 9.09
N GLY A 904 -36.67 -25.54 8.47
CA GLY A 904 -37.79 -24.64 8.19
C GLY A 904 -38.18 -23.70 9.34
N LYS A 905 -37.55 -23.78 10.51
CA LYS A 905 -37.71 -22.80 11.59
C LYS A 905 -37.01 -21.47 11.25
N PRO A 906 -37.53 -20.31 11.70
CA PRO A 906 -36.80 -19.04 11.69
C PRO A 906 -35.38 -19.14 12.26
N ALA A 907 -34.41 -18.50 11.61
CA ALA A 907 -33.03 -18.42 12.06
C ALA A 907 -32.78 -17.08 12.78
N ALA A 908 -33.18 -17.01 14.05
CA ALA A 908 -33.04 -15.81 14.87
C ALA A 908 -31.57 -15.44 15.11
N ASN A 909 -31.27 -14.14 15.18
CA ASN A 909 -29.93 -13.62 15.48
C ASN A 909 -28.81 -14.09 14.52
N ALA A 910 -29.15 -14.60 13.33
CA ALA A 910 -28.19 -15.03 12.32
C ALA A 910 -27.31 -13.86 11.87
N GLN A 911 -26.00 -14.07 11.75
CA GLN A 911 -25.05 -13.02 11.36
C GLN A 911 -25.08 -12.83 9.84
N ILE A 912 -25.42 -11.63 9.38
CA ILE A 912 -25.36 -11.26 7.95
C ILE A 912 -24.21 -10.27 7.72
N ALA A 913 -23.40 -10.51 6.68
CA ALA A 913 -22.44 -9.55 6.13
C ALA A 913 -22.69 -9.32 4.63
N VAL A 914 -22.65 -8.05 4.21
CA VAL A 914 -22.86 -7.60 2.83
C VAL A 914 -21.51 -7.27 2.19
N GLY A 915 -20.98 -8.19 1.41
CA GLY A 915 -19.72 -8.04 0.70
C GLY A 915 -19.88 -7.29 -0.62
N ILE A 916 -19.21 -6.16 -0.75
CA ILE A 916 -19.03 -5.40 -2.01
C ILE A 916 -17.54 -5.34 -2.38
N VAL A 917 -17.22 -4.90 -3.61
CA VAL A 917 -15.84 -4.63 -4.04
C VAL A 917 -15.15 -3.70 -3.04
N GLY A 918 -13.90 -4.01 -2.69
CA GLY A 918 -13.11 -3.25 -1.70
C GLY A 918 -13.47 -3.53 -0.23
N SER A 919 -14.54 -4.27 0.07
CA SER A 919 -14.86 -4.72 1.44
C SER A 919 -14.17 -6.04 1.78
N GLN A 920 -13.87 -6.25 3.06
CA GLN A 920 -13.28 -7.49 3.59
C GLN A 920 -14.25 -8.20 4.55
N ILE A 921 -14.35 -9.53 4.46
CA ILE A 921 -15.11 -10.39 5.38
C ILE A 921 -14.18 -11.45 5.95
N MET A 922 -14.06 -11.49 7.27
CA MET A 922 -13.30 -12.50 8.01
C MET A 922 -14.27 -13.49 8.67
N ILE A 923 -14.25 -14.75 8.24
CA ILE A 923 -15.01 -15.85 8.83
C ILE A 923 -14.06 -16.73 9.63
N LYS A 924 -14.33 -16.94 10.92
CA LYS A 924 -13.61 -17.93 11.75
C LYS A 924 -14.58 -18.92 12.38
N ASN A 925 -14.34 -20.22 12.18
CA ASN A 925 -15.10 -21.33 12.77
C ASN A 925 -16.63 -21.18 12.61
N GLY A 926 -17.08 -20.84 11.39
CA GLY A 926 -18.50 -20.64 11.07
C GLY A 926 -19.16 -19.45 11.79
N ARG A 927 -18.40 -18.37 12.03
CA ARG A 927 -18.87 -17.08 12.55
C ARG A 927 -18.16 -15.91 11.87
N ILE A 928 -18.85 -14.80 11.63
CA ILE A 928 -18.25 -13.54 11.17
C ILE A 928 -17.49 -12.92 12.34
N ARG A 929 -16.22 -12.58 12.11
CA ARG A 929 -15.34 -11.93 13.09
C ARG A 929 -15.57 -10.42 13.08
N ASN A 930 -15.81 -9.84 14.25
CA ASN A 930 -15.86 -8.38 14.43
C ASN A 930 -14.51 -7.69 14.16
N ILE A 931 -13.42 -8.45 14.24
CA ILE A 931 -12.05 -8.02 13.91
C ILE A 931 -11.78 -8.40 12.45
N SER A 932 -11.18 -7.49 11.68
CA SER A 932 -10.80 -7.70 10.27
C SER A 932 -11.99 -7.97 9.31
N THR A 933 -13.19 -7.52 9.66
CA THR A 933 -14.33 -7.42 8.73
C THR A 933 -14.70 -5.96 8.52
N TYR A 934 -14.54 -5.47 7.28
CA TYR A 934 -14.81 -4.10 6.84
C TYR A 934 -16.06 -3.98 5.95
N ALA A 935 -16.90 -5.03 5.93
CA ALA A 935 -18.21 -5.05 5.28
C ALA A 935 -19.34 -4.58 6.21
N THR A 936 -20.46 -4.11 5.64
CA THR A 936 -21.71 -3.84 6.37
C THR A 936 -22.22 -5.13 7.01
N ARG A 937 -22.65 -5.05 8.28
CA ARG A 937 -23.10 -6.19 9.10
C ARG A 937 -24.43 -5.88 9.78
N LEU A 938 -25.24 -6.91 9.92
CA LEU A 938 -26.50 -6.90 10.66
C LEU A 938 -26.80 -8.31 11.23
N GLN A 939 -27.86 -8.42 12.02
CA GLN A 939 -28.42 -9.68 12.46
C GLN A 939 -29.89 -9.76 12.09
N SER A 940 -30.42 -10.97 11.94
CA SER A 940 -31.88 -11.17 11.87
C SER A 940 -32.55 -11.00 13.23
N ASP A 941 -33.82 -10.59 13.20
CA ASP A 941 -34.68 -10.55 14.38
C ASP A 941 -35.09 -11.97 14.86
N ASP A 942 -35.91 -12.05 15.90
CA ASP A 942 -36.41 -13.32 16.46
C ASP A 942 -37.33 -14.10 15.49
N MET A 943 -37.87 -13.43 14.47
CA MET A 943 -38.64 -14.03 13.37
C MET A 943 -37.75 -14.42 12.17
N GLY A 944 -36.42 -14.29 12.30
CA GLY A 944 -35.45 -14.61 11.26
C GLY A 944 -35.40 -13.60 10.11
N GLN A 945 -36.11 -12.47 10.21
CA GLN A 945 -36.19 -11.46 9.15
C GLN A 945 -34.98 -10.53 9.21
N PHE A 946 -34.55 -10.05 8.05
CA PHE A 946 -33.58 -8.97 7.92
C PHE A 946 -33.97 -8.03 6.76
N SER A 947 -33.46 -6.81 6.81
CA SER A 947 -33.60 -5.79 5.75
C SER A 947 -32.23 -5.16 5.47
N ILE A 948 -31.90 -4.90 4.20
CA ILE A 948 -30.77 -4.04 3.84
C ILE A 948 -31.21 -2.98 2.82
N PRO A 949 -30.60 -1.77 2.84
CA PRO A 949 -30.90 -0.73 1.88
C PRO A 949 -30.75 -1.18 0.40
N PRO A 950 -31.61 -0.69 -0.51
CA PRO A 950 -31.59 -1.00 -1.94
C PRO A 950 -30.22 -0.75 -2.60
N ARG A 951 -29.69 -1.78 -3.26
CA ARG A 951 -28.37 -1.76 -3.92
C ARG A 951 -28.49 -1.85 -5.43
N THR A 952 -27.58 -1.17 -6.12
CA THR A 952 -27.45 -1.20 -7.58
C THR A 952 -26.10 -1.74 -8.04
N GLU A 953 -25.11 -1.79 -7.13
CA GLU A 953 -23.84 -2.45 -7.31
C GLU A 953 -23.94 -3.98 -7.13
N PRO A 954 -23.06 -4.78 -7.77
CA PRO A 954 -22.88 -6.19 -7.42
C PRO A 954 -22.50 -6.37 -5.94
N PHE A 955 -23.19 -7.27 -5.24
CA PHE A 955 -22.91 -7.60 -3.85
C PHE A 955 -23.12 -9.08 -3.56
N GLN A 956 -22.51 -9.56 -2.48
CA GLN A 956 -22.62 -10.93 -1.99
C GLN A 956 -23.12 -10.92 -0.55
N LEU A 957 -24.09 -11.76 -0.21
CA LEU A 957 -24.54 -11.97 1.16
C LEU A 957 -23.89 -13.22 1.74
N ILE A 958 -23.22 -13.06 2.88
CA ILE A 958 -22.78 -14.14 3.76
C ILE A 958 -23.71 -14.16 4.97
N ILE A 959 -24.44 -15.26 5.15
CA ILE A 959 -25.40 -15.43 6.25
C ILE A 959 -24.98 -16.66 7.05
N LEU A 960 -24.64 -16.49 8.33
CA LEU A 960 -24.15 -17.56 9.22
C LEU A 960 -25.02 -17.69 10.49
N HIS A 961 -25.53 -18.88 10.74
CA HIS A 961 -26.32 -19.25 11.93
C HIS A 961 -25.70 -20.49 12.61
N PRO A 962 -25.99 -20.81 13.89
CA PRO A 962 -25.58 -22.08 14.49
C PRO A 962 -25.95 -23.32 13.67
N ASP A 963 -27.12 -23.31 13.02
CA ASP A 963 -27.66 -24.48 12.30
C ASP A 963 -27.28 -24.57 10.81
N GLY A 964 -26.67 -23.53 10.25
CA GLY A 964 -26.30 -23.51 8.83
C GLY A 964 -25.80 -22.17 8.30
N PHE A 965 -25.57 -22.11 7.00
CA PHE A 965 -25.07 -20.92 6.29
C PHE A 965 -25.77 -20.72 4.93
N ALA A 966 -25.69 -19.51 4.39
CA ALA A 966 -25.93 -19.25 2.98
C ALA A 966 -24.89 -18.27 2.43
N HIS A 967 -24.53 -18.45 1.15
CA HIS A 967 -23.74 -17.51 0.36
C HIS A 967 -24.52 -17.22 -0.93
N LEU A 968 -24.90 -15.96 -1.13
CA LEU A 968 -25.69 -15.52 -2.27
C LEU A 968 -24.91 -14.43 -3.01
N LYS A 969 -24.98 -14.38 -4.35
CA LYS A 969 -24.40 -13.31 -5.17
C LYS A 969 -25.53 -12.63 -5.96
N SER A 970 -25.68 -11.31 -5.89
CA SER A 970 -26.79 -10.60 -6.57
C SER A 970 -26.77 -10.74 -8.09
N GLU A 971 -25.58 -10.98 -8.66
CA GLU A 971 -25.38 -11.28 -10.09
C GLU A 971 -26.02 -12.61 -10.54
N THR A 972 -26.33 -13.52 -9.60
CA THR A 972 -26.96 -14.82 -9.92
C THR A 972 -28.50 -14.78 -9.91
N GLY A 973 -29.10 -13.66 -9.50
CA GLY A 973 -30.54 -13.46 -9.46
C GLY A 973 -31.02 -12.67 -8.24
N PRO A 974 -32.34 -12.43 -8.12
CA PRO A 974 -32.92 -11.86 -6.91
C PRO A 974 -32.68 -12.79 -5.71
N ILE A 975 -32.55 -12.19 -4.53
CA ILE A 975 -32.40 -12.96 -3.28
C ILE A 975 -33.70 -13.73 -3.02
N PRO A 976 -33.64 -15.04 -2.75
CA PRO A 976 -34.82 -15.84 -2.46
C PRO A 976 -35.40 -15.45 -1.09
N ASP A 977 -36.71 -15.27 -1.02
CA ASP A 977 -37.45 -15.14 0.22
C ASP A 977 -38.45 -16.30 0.32
N PRO A 978 -38.34 -17.21 1.31
CA PRO A 978 -37.32 -17.25 2.36
C PRO A 978 -35.94 -17.76 1.88
N VAL A 979 -34.87 -17.24 2.50
CA VAL A 979 -33.52 -17.80 2.37
C VAL A 979 -33.42 -19.06 3.23
N LYS A 980 -33.31 -20.23 2.61
CA LYS A 980 -33.03 -21.49 3.32
C LYS A 980 -31.53 -21.69 3.52
N LEU A 981 -31.12 -21.91 4.77
CA LEU A 981 -29.72 -22.18 5.12
C LEU A 981 -29.31 -23.62 4.76
N THR A 982 -28.14 -23.76 4.15
CA THR A 982 -27.44 -25.04 3.99
C THR A 982 -26.91 -25.50 5.35
N PRO A 983 -27.21 -26.72 5.80
CA PRO A 983 -26.70 -27.21 7.08
C PRO A 983 -25.18 -27.40 7.02
N TRP A 984 -24.49 -27.05 8.12
CA TRP A 984 -23.05 -27.25 8.26
C TRP A 984 -22.66 -28.72 8.04
N ALA A 985 -21.47 -28.96 7.50
CA ALA A 985 -20.79 -30.23 7.66
C ALA A 985 -20.09 -30.28 9.03
N ARG A 986 -19.88 -31.48 9.56
CA ARG A 986 -19.11 -31.74 10.78
C ARG A 986 -17.99 -32.73 10.48
N LEU A 987 -16.82 -32.51 11.09
CA LEU A 987 -15.67 -33.41 11.01
C LEU A 987 -15.20 -33.73 12.43
N GLU A 988 -14.94 -34.99 12.73
CA GLU A 988 -14.34 -35.43 14.00
C GLU A 988 -13.37 -36.59 13.82
N GLY A 989 -12.56 -36.87 14.83
CA GLY A 989 -11.65 -38.01 14.84
C GLY A 989 -10.65 -37.94 15.98
N THR A 990 -9.59 -38.74 15.91
CA THR A 990 -8.40 -38.64 16.77
C THR A 990 -7.16 -38.30 15.95
N PHE A 991 -6.26 -37.49 16.51
CA PHE A 991 -4.91 -37.24 15.98
C PHE A 991 -3.87 -37.98 16.82
N ARG A 992 -2.93 -38.59 16.13
CA ARG A 992 -1.81 -39.36 16.68
C ARG A 992 -0.51 -38.94 16.01
N VAL A 993 0.61 -39.25 16.67
CA VAL A 993 1.95 -39.21 16.06
C VAL A 993 2.57 -40.58 16.31
N GLY A 994 2.68 -41.41 15.27
CA GLY A 994 2.92 -42.83 15.45
C GLY A 994 1.85 -43.47 16.34
N LYS A 995 2.26 -44.33 17.28
CA LYS A 995 1.31 -45.02 18.17
C LYS A 995 0.69 -44.09 19.23
N ASP A 996 1.33 -42.97 19.51
CA ASP A 996 1.00 -42.09 20.63
C ASP A 996 -0.15 -41.11 20.34
N ILE A 997 -0.85 -40.72 21.40
CA ILE A 997 -1.94 -39.74 21.35
C ILE A 997 -1.34 -38.34 21.35
N ALA A 998 -1.87 -37.43 20.51
CA ALA A 998 -1.37 -36.06 20.38
C ALA A 998 -2.38 -35.04 20.94
N PRO A 999 -2.36 -34.75 22.26
CA PRO A 999 -3.25 -33.79 22.90
C PRO A 999 -2.81 -32.34 22.67
N HIS A 1000 -3.74 -31.39 22.82
CA HIS A 1000 -3.52 -29.94 22.74
C HIS A 1000 -2.93 -29.41 21.42
N VAL A 1001 -2.94 -30.19 20.33
CA VAL A 1001 -2.43 -29.77 19.01
C VAL A 1001 -3.49 -28.94 18.26
N ASP A 1002 -3.07 -27.82 17.67
CA ASP A 1002 -3.91 -27.02 16.78
C ASP A 1002 -3.98 -27.66 15.37
N LEU A 1003 -5.20 -27.94 14.93
CA LEU A 1003 -5.55 -28.56 13.64
C LEU A 1003 -6.40 -27.61 12.80
N THR A 1004 -6.05 -27.48 11.52
CA THR A 1004 -6.65 -26.49 10.59
C THR A 1004 -7.17 -27.16 9.31
N LEU A 1005 -8.30 -26.66 8.79
CA LEU A 1005 -8.88 -27.08 7.51
C LEU A 1005 -8.44 -26.16 6.36
N PHE A 1006 -7.34 -26.55 5.71
CA PHE A 1006 -6.77 -25.84 4.58
C PHE A 1006 -7.69 -25.95 3.35
N GLY A 1007 -8.07 -24.79 2.80
CA GLY A 1007 -8.98 -24.68 1.66
C GLY A 1007 -10.47 -24.86 1.98
N ASN A 1008 -10.86 -24.84 3.26
CA ASN A 1008 -12.28 -24.92 3.62
C ASN A 1008 -13.00 -23.56 3.52
N GLY A 1009 -14.20 -23.56 2.93
CA GLY A 1009 -15.04 -22.38 2.80
C GLY A 1009 -14.58 -21.39 1.73
N PHE A 1010 -14.85 -20.10 1.96
CA PHE A 1010 -14.64 -19.05 0.96
C PHE A 1010 -13.29 -18.36 1.18
N ASN A 1011 -12.44 -18.44 0.16
CA ASN A 1011 -11.16 -17.73 0.09
C ASN A 1011 -11.12 -16.98 -1.25
N LEU A 1012 -11.82 -15.86 -1.30
CA LEU A 1012 -12.02 -15.01 -2.48
C LEU A 1012 -11.13 -13.77 -2.38
N TYR A 1013 -10.31 -13.54 -3.39
CA TYR A 1013 -9.35 -12.45 -3.46
C TYR A 1013 -9.28 -11.93 -4.90
N GLY A 1014 -9.63 -10.66 -5.12
CA GLY A 1014 -9.54 -10.04 -6.43
C GLY A 1014 -10.07 -8.61 -6.48
N ASP A 1015 -9.78 -7.92 -7.58
CA ASP A 1015 -10.05 -6.49 -7.77
C ASP A 1015 -11.52 -6.16 -8.08
N LYS A 1016 -12.40 -7.18 -8.09
CA LYS A 1016 -13.80 -7.10 -8.56
C LYS A 1016 -14.81 -7.83 -7.68
N GLU A 1017 -14.39 -8.34 -6.53
CA GLU A 1017 -15.29 -8.99 -5.55
C GLU A 1017 -14.88 -8.64 -4.11
N PRO A 1018 -15.78 -8.79 -3.11
CA PRO A 1018 -15.38 -8.72 -1.72
C PRO A 1018 -14.26 -9.71 -1.39
N HIS A 1019 -13.30 -9.28 -0.57
CA HIS A 1019 -12.23 -10.14 -0.07
C HIS A 1019 -12.77 -10.96 1.09
N ILE A 1020 -13.07 -12.24 0.84
CA ILE A 1020 -13.63 -13.14 1.85
C ILE A 1020 -12.56 -14.15 2.23
N HIS A 1021 -12.13 -14.14 3.50
CA HIS A 1021 -11.22 -15.13 4.05
C HIS A 1021 -11.94 -16.02 5.06
N THR A 1022 -11.71 -17.33 4.96
CA THR A 1022 -12.25 -18.33 5.88
C THR A 1022 -11.12 -19.08 6.57
N GLU A 1023 -11.16 -19.04 7.91
CA GLU A 1023 -10.28 -19.77 8.81
C GLU A 1023 -11.10 -20.79 9.62
N THR A 1024 -10.77 -22.07 9.54
CA THR A 1024 -11.46 -23.12 10.31
C THR A 1024 -10.44 -23.99 11.04
N ASN A 1025 -10.29 -23.77 12.34
CA ASN A 1025 -9.35 -24.48 13.22
C ASN A 1025 -9.96 -24.93 14.55
N THR A 1026 -9.39 -25.99 15.13
CA THR A 1026 -9.79 -26.60 16.40
C THR A 1026 -8.55 -27.15 17.11
N LYS A 1027 -8.68 -27.54 18.38
CA LYS A 1027 -7.60 -28.14 19.18
C LYS A 1027 -7.96 -29.55 19.62
N THR A 1028 -6.99 -30.46 19.73
CA THR A 1028 -7.22 -31.82 20.26
C THR A 1028 -7.37 -31.82 21.78
N ASP A 1029 -8.26 -32.67 22.30
CA ASP A 1029 -8.41 -32.91 23.74
C ASP A 1029 -7.30 -33.82 24.31
N GLU A 1030 -7.35 -34.12 25.61
CA GLU A 1030 -6.40 -35.03 26.31
C GLU A 1030 -6.33 -36.44 25.69
N ASN A 1031 -7.35 -36.85 24.94
CA ASN A 1031 -7.45 -38.14 24.24
C ASN A 1031 -7.09 -38.02 22.75
N GLY A 1032 -6.52 -36.89 22.33
CA GLY A 1032 -6.22 -36.57 20.94
C GLY A 1032 -7.45 -36.34 20.06
N ARG A 1033 -8.65 -36.27 20.63
CA ARG A 1033 -9.91 -36.11 19.88
C ARG A 1033 -10.07 -34.68 19.42
N PHE A 1034 -10.47 -34.51 18.16
CA PHE A 1034 -10.79 -33.20 17.61
C PHE A 1034 -12.21 -33.17 17.03
N VAL A 1035 -12.83 -31.99 17.06
CA VAL A 1035 -14.15 -31.76 16.45
C VAL A 1035 -14.18 -30.38 15.79
N PHE A 1036 -14.59 -30.36 14.52
CA PHE A 1036 -14.96 -29.17 13.78
C PHE A 1036 -16.48 -29.16 13.57
N ASN A 1037 -17.20 -28.31 14.30
CA ASN A 1037 -18.68 -28.34 14.36
C ASN A 1037 -19.40 -27.48 13.30
N ARG A 1038 -18.69 -26.59 12.59
CA ARG A 1038 -19.27 -25.66 11.60
C ARG A 1038 -18.37 -25.56 10.38
N VAL A 1039 -18.41 -26.58 9.55
CA VAL A 1039 -17.51 -26.73 8.41
C VAL A 1039 -18.27 -26.52 7.11
N PHE A 1040 -17.67 -25.78 6.18
CA PHE A 1040 -18.24 -25.63 4.84
C PHE A 1040 -18.12 -26.96 4.08
N PRO A 1041 -19.19 -27.47 3.45
CA PRO A 1041 -19.12 -28.66 2.59
C PRO A 1041 -18.17 -28.48 1.40
N GLY A 1042 -17.61 -29.58 0.91
CA GLY A 1042 -16.65 -29.61 -0.20
C GLY A 1042 -15.38 -30.41 0.12
N LYS A 1043 -14.40 -30.33 -0.79
CA LYS A 1043 -13.08 -30.95 -0.64
C LYS A 1043 -12.11 -29.99 0.04
N CYS A 1044 -11.40 -30.44 1.06
CA CYS A 1044 -10.36 -29.67 1.75
C CYS A 1044 -9.24 -30.61 2.27
N ARG A 1045 -8.21 -30.06 2.91
CA ARG A 1045 -7.21 -30.83 3.64
C ARG A 1045 -7.28 -30.50 5.13
N VAL A 1046 -7.18 -31.50 6.00
CA VAL A 1046 -7.04 -31.34 7.46
C VAL A 1046 -5.61 -31.68 7.87
N GLY A 1047 -5.03 -30.97 8.83
CA GLY A 1047 -3.72 -31.31 9.38
C GLY A 1047 -3.25 -30.34 10.46
N ARG A 1048 -2.08 -30.63 11.02
CA ARG A 1048 -1.39 -29.76 11.98
C ARG A 1048 -0.94 -28.47 11.29
N GLU A 1049 -1.16 -27.34 11.95
CA GLU A 1049 -0.66 -26.05 11.49
C GLU A 1049 0.72 -25.78 12.10
N ILE A 1050 1.76 -25.72 11.24
CA ILE A 1050 3.10 -25.31 11.66
C ILE A 1050 3.07 -23.79 11.83
N THR A 1051 3.08 -23.33 13.08
CA THR A 1051 3.09 -21.90 13.40
C THR A 1051 4.52 -21.38 13.32
N MET A 1052 4.76 -20.40 12.44
CA MET A 1052 6.02 -19.66 12.37
C MET A 1052 5.82 -18.28 12.99
N ILE A 1053 6.68 -17.91 13.93
CA ILE A 1053 6.70 -16.58 14.55
C ILE A 1053 7.65 -15.69 13.74
N VAL A 1054 7.20 -14.47 13.43
CA VAL A 1054 7.97 -13.51 12.63
C VAL A 1054 9.30 -13.18 13.34
N ASN A 1055 10.42 -13.34 12.61
CA ASN A 1055 11.81 -13.19 13.08
C ASN A 1055 12.30 -14.20 14.14
N GLU A 1056 11.43 -15.04 14.70
CA GLU A 1056 11.77 -16.04 15.73
C GLU A 1056 11.75 -17.48 15.18
N GLY A 1057 11.03 -17.73 14.07
CA GLY A 1057 10.96 -19.04 13.42
C GLY A 1057 9.93 -19.98 14.06
N THR A 1058 10.17 -21.28 13.97
CA THR A 1058 9.33 -22.32 14.57
C THR A 1058 9.87 -22.73 15.93
N SER A 1059 9.07 -22.57 16.99
CA SER A 1059 9.44 -22.94 18.37
C SER A 1059 9.45 -24.45 18.65
N GLU A 1060 9.18 -25.28 17.63
CA GLU A 1060 9.15 -26.74 17.71
C GLU A 1060 9.56 -27.37 16.36
N VAL A 1061 10.25 -28.51 16.43
CA VAL A 1061 10.44 -29.39 15.27
C VAL A 1061 9.20 -30.27 15.15
N THR A 1062 8.51 -30.21 14.02
CA THR A 1062 7.25 -30.93 13.77
C THR A 1062 6.91 -30.95 12.29
N SER A 1063 6.13 -31.94 11.87
CA SER A 1063 5.49 -31.98 10.56
C SER A 1063 4.02 -31.54 10.58
N SER A 1064 3.48 -31.22 9.40
CA SER A 1064 2.12 -30.67 9.22
C SER A 1064 1.03 -31.72 9.00
N HIS A 1065 1.40 -33.00 8.80
CA HIS A 1065 0.53 -34.17 8.53
C HIS A 1065 -0.84 -33.83 7.89
N ARG A 1066 -0.85 -33.59 6.56
CA ARG A 1066 -2.00 -33.00 5.83
C ARG A 1066 -2.77 -34.02 4.99
N GLU A 1067 -3.85 -34.54 5.55
CA GLU A 1067 -4.74 -35.49 4.87
C GLU A 1067 -5.87 -34.82 4.09
N LYS A 1068 -6.34 -35.49 3.03
CA LYS A 1068 -7.49 -35.04 2.23
C LYS A 1068 -8.80 -35.47 2.87
N VAL A 1069 -9.83 -34.62 2.83
CA VAL A 1069 -11.18 -34.97 3.25
C VAL A 1069 -12.25 -34.31 2.37
N GLU A 1070 -13.32 -35.05 2.09
CA GLU A 1070 -14.53 -34.55 1.42
C GLU A 1070 -15.70 -34.53 2.41
N LEU A 1071 -16.37 -33.39 2.49
CA LEU A 1071 -17.35 -33.07 3.54
C LEU A 1071 -18.70 -32.71 2.92
N PHE A 1072 -19.77 -33.23 3.50
CA PHE A 1072 -21.12 -33.12 2.96
C PHE A 1072 -22.05 -32.38 3.91
N ALA A 1073 -22.93 -31.52 3.37
CA ALA A 1073 -23.88 -30.72 4.15
C ALA A 1073 -24.74 -31.59 5.07
N GLY A 1074 -24.83 -31.22 6.34
CA GLY A 1074 -25.61 -31.94 7.36
C GLY A 1074 -25.08 -33.32 7.76
N LYS A 1075 -23.92 -33.77 7.23
CA LYS A 1075 -23.28 -35.03 7.63
C LYS A 1075 -22.12 -34.78 8.59
N THR A 1076 -21.89 -35.76 9.46
CA THR A 1076 -20.60 -35.93 10.14
C THR A 1076 -19.73 -36.86 9.31
N THR A 1077 -18.49 -36.44 9.05
CA THR A 1077 -17.40 -37.31 8.58
C THR A 1077 -16.50 -37.63 9.76
N THR A 1078 -16.06 -38.89 9.88
CA THR A 1078 -15.08 -39.32 10.88
C THR A 1078 -13.76 -39.66 10.19
N LEU A 1079 -12.65 -39.10 10.67
CA LEU A 1079 -11.31 -39.30 10.08
C LEU A 1079 -10.25 -39.28 11.19
N ASN A 1080 -9.55 -40.41 11.39
CA ASN A 1080 -8.36 -40.41 12.24
C ASN A 1080 -7.15 -39.91 11.43
N LEU A 1081 -6.24 -39.22 12.10
CA LEU A 1081 -5.07 -38.57 11.51
C LEU A 1081 -3.80 -39.07 12.21
N GLY A 1082 -2.75 -39.33 11.43
CA GLY A 1082 -1.50 -39.92 11.93
C GLY A 1082 -1.62 -41.39 12.38
N GLY A 1083 -0.50 -41.91 12.87
CA GLY A 1083 -0.34 -43.24 13.44
C GLY A 1083 -0.32 -44.44 12.49
N THR A 1084 -0.18 -44.22 11.18
CA THR A 1084 -0.20 -45.28 10.16
C THR A 1084 0.99 -45.26 9.19
N GLY A 1085 1.90 -44.29 9.32
CA GLY A 1085 3.07 -44.14 8.46
C GLY A 1085 4.38 -44.41 9.19
N ARG A 1086 5.51 -44.17 8.52
CA ARG A 1086 6.85 -44.14 9.14
C ARG A 1086 7.32 -42.70 9.33
N ARG A 1087 8.12 -42.48 10.38
CA ARG A 1087 8.85 -41.22 10.58
C ARG A 1087 10.06 -41.18 9.65
N ILE A 1088 10.36 -40.02 9.08
CA ILE A 1088 11.59 -39.73 8.34
C ILE A 1088 12.38 -38.69 9.15
N ILE A 1089 13.69 -38.84 9.27
CA ILE A 1089 14.58 -37.91 9.99
C ILE A 1089 15.79 -37.53 9.13
N GLY A 1090 16.44 -36.43 9.44
CA GLY A 1090 17.70 -36.02 8.80
C GLY A 1090 18.28 -34.74 9.37
N GLN A 1091 19.50 -34.42 8.95
CA GLN A 1091 20.30 -33.30 9.45
C GLN A 1091 20.79 -32.44 8.27
N LEU A 1092 20.47 -31.14 8.26
CA LEU A 1092 20.93 -30.19 7.24
C LEU A 1092 22.26 -29.53 7.64
N VAL A 1093 23.15 -29.30 6.66
CA VAL A 1093 24.46 -28.65 6.83
C VAL A 1093 24.71 -27.69 5.67
N PRO A 1094 25.21 -26.45 5.89
CA PRO A 1094 25.44 -25.49 4.81
C PRO A 1094 26.48 -25.95 3.78
N ALA A 1095 26.51 -25.32 2.62
CA ALA A 1095 27.43 -25.68 1.54
C ALA A 1095 28.92 -25.46 1.91
N ASP A 1096 29.79 -26.34 1.40
CA ASP A 1096 31.21 -26.37 1.76
C ASP A 1096 31.91 -25.01 1.61
N GLY A 1097 32.48 -24.51 2.70
CA GLY A 1097 33.14 -23.20 2.75
C GLY A 1097 32.20 -21.99 2.93
N TYR A 1098 30.93 -22.20 3.27
CA TYR A 1098 30.07 -21.15 3.84
C TYR A 1098 30.44 -20.91 5.31
N SER A 1099 30.69 -19.66 5.69
CA SER A 1099 31.17 -19.26 7.02
C SER A 1099 30.15 -18.48 7.86
N GLY A 1100 28.90 -18.37 7.41
CA GLY A 1100 27.82 -17.72 8.16
C GLY A 1100 27.07 -18.67 9.11
N ARG A 1101 26.30 -18.10 10.05
CA ARG A 1101 25.32 -18.85 10.85
C ARG A 1101 24.01 -18.92 10.07
N VAL A 1102 23.60 -20.12 9.65
CA VAL A 1102 22.27 -20.34 9.03
C VAL A 1102 21.20 -20.24 10.12
N ILE A 1103 20.11 -19.52 9.85
CA ILE A 1103 18.94 -19.47 10.76
C ILE A 1103 17.92 -20.50 10.25
N TRP A 1104 18.15 -21.77 10.60
CA TRP A 1104 17.37 -22.90 10.07
C TRP A 1104 15.88 -22.82 10.37
N ASN A 1105 15.50 -22.44 11.59
CA ASN A 1105 14.11 -22.39 12.08
C ASN A 1105 13.18 -21.38 11.38
N LEU A 1106 13.71 -20.49 10.54
CA LEU A 1106 12.95 -19.58 9.67
C LEU A 1106 12.55 -20.23 8.32
N ASN A 1107 12.91 -21.50 8.11
CA ASN A 1107 12.67 -22.23 6.86
C ASN A 1107 11.85 -23.50 7.12
N LEU A 1108 11.20 -23.99 6.07
CA LEU A 1108 10.48 -25.27 6.09
C LEU A 1108 11.03 -26.18 4.99
N ILE A 1109 11.18 -27.46 5.31
CA ILE A 1109 11.29 -28.51 4.29
C ILE A 1109 9.90 -28.92 3.80
N ARG A 1110 9.84 -29.54 2.62
CA ARG A 1110 8.65 -30.21 2.13
C ARG A 1110 9.01 -31.54 1.49
N LEU A 1111 8.32 -32.59 1.92
CA LEU A 1111 8.26 -33.88 1.25
C LEU A 1111 7.00 -33.92 0.38
N GLU A 1112 7.14 -34.14 -0.92
CA GLU A 1112 6.03 -34.29 -1.88
C GLU A 1112 6.02 -35.72 -2.42
N GLY A 1113 4.84 -36.30 -2.71
CA GLY A 1113 4.78 -37.58 -3.43
C GLY A 1113 5.54 -37.48 -4.77
N ALA A 1114 6.36 -38.47 -5.10
CA ALA A 1114 7.18 -38.46 -6.31
C ALA A 1114 6.27 -38.50 -7.55
N LEU A 1115 6.38 -37.47 -8.40
CA LEU A 1115 5.64 -37.34 -9.64
C LEU A 1115 6.63 -37.12 -10.78
N GLU A 1116 6.71 -38.05 -11.72
CA GLU A 1116 7.51 -37.87 -12.92
C GLU A 1116 6.98 -36.67 -13.73
N PRO A 1117 7.78 -35.61 -13.95
CA PRO A 1117 7.39 -34.54 -14.84
C PRO A 1117 7.37 -35.05 -16.28
N PRO A 1118 6.49 -34.54 -17.17
CA PRO A 1118 6.54 -34.90 -18.58
C PRO A 1118 7.92 -34.55 -19.14
N PRO A 1119 8.54 -35.44 -19.95
CA PRO A 1119 9.95 -35.35 -20.29
C PRO A 1119 10.30 -33.98 -20.87
N ALA A 1120 11.46 -33.46 -20.45
CA ALA A 1120 11.92 -32.14 -20.87
C ALA A 1120 11.88 -32.04 -22.41
N PRO A 1121 11.18 -31.04 -22.98
CA PRO A 1121 11.08 -30.88 -24.44
C PRO A 1121 12.47 -30.89 -25.10
N PRO A 1122 12.62 -31.49 -26.30
CA PRO A 1122 13.92 -31.78 -26.91
C PRO A 1122 14.57 -30.52 -27.52
N VAL A 1123 14.85 -29.53 -26.68
CA VAL A 1123 15.53 -28.29 -27.03
C VAL A 1123 16.97 -28.61 -27.45
N PRO A 1124 17.40 -28.28 -28.67
CA PRO A 1124 18.79 -28.42 -29.09
C PRO A 1124 19.74 -27.62 -28.18
N GLU A 1125 20.93 -28.14 -27.86
CA GLU A 1125 21.80 -27.51 -26.85
C GLU A 1125 22.18 -26.05 -27.19
N LYS A 1126 22.39 -25.77 -28.48
CA LYS A 1126 22.64 -24.41 -29.03
C LYS A 1126 21.46 -23.44 -28.85
N ILE A 1127 20.28 -23.94 -28.49
CA ILE A 1127 19.06 -23.18 -28.18
C ILE A 1127 18.86 -23.06 -26.66
N LYS A 1128 19.17 -24.09 -25.86
CA LYS A 1128 19.09 -24.03 -24.39
C LYS A 1128 19.92 -22.87 -23.82
N GLN A 1129 21.13 -22.66 -24.35
CA GLN A 1129 22.08 -21.63 -23.91
C GLN A 1129 21.66 -20.19 -24.28
N ASN A 1130 20.49 -19.98 -24.90
CA ASN A 1130 20.03 -18.65 -25.30
C ASN A 1130 18.53 -18.52 -25.06
N ALA A 1131 18.15 -17.85 -23.96
CA ALA A 1131 16.76 -17.67 -23.53
C ALA A 1131 15.84 -17.08 -24.63
N ALA A 1132 16.38 -16.25 -25.52
CA ALA A 1132 15.64 -15.66 -26.63
C ALA A 1132 15.44 -16.64 -27.80
N LEU A 1133 16.44 -17.50 -28.09
CA LEU A 1133 16.24 -18.63 -29.02
C LEU A 1133 15.21 -19.61 -28.45
N LEU A 1134 15.34 -19.92 -27.16
CA LEU A 1134 14.50 -20.84 -26.38
C LEU A 1134 13.03 -20.43 -26.38
N GLN A 1135 12.73 -19.14 -26.12
CA GLN A 1135 11.34 -18.67 -26.03
C GLN A 1135 10.58 -18.79 -27.36
N LEU A 1136 11.22 -18.43 -28.50
CA LEU A 1136 10.61 -18.66 -29.81
C LEU A 1136 10.69 -20.13 -30.27
N TRP A 1137 11.62 -20.94 -29.76
CA TRP A 1137 11.59 -22.39 -30.01
C TRP A 1137 10.36 -23.02 -29.34
N TYR A 1138 10.09 -22.69 -28.08
CA TYR A 1138 8.87 -23.12 -27.39
C TYR A 1138 7.59 -22.60 -28.09
N ALA A 1139 7.59 -21.34 -28.51
CA ALA A 1139 6.42 -20.74 -29.19
C ALA A 1139 6.05 -21.45 -30.50
N GLU A 1140 7.02 -21.98 -31.26
CA GLU A 1140 6.75 -22.81 -32.44
C GLU A 1140 6.52 -24.29 -32.08
N TRP A 1141 7.28 -24.85 -31.13
CA TRP A 1141 7.16 -26.24 -30.72
C TRP A 1141 5.79 -26.56 -30.13
N PHE A 1142 5.21 -25.66 -29.31
CA PHE A 1142 3.85 -25.79 -28.78
C PHE A 1142 2.74 -25.75 -29.84
N LYS A 1143 3.03 -25.39 -31.11
CA LYS A 1143 2.08 -25.52 -32.22
C LYS A 1143 2.08 -26.92 -32.84
N THR A 1144 3.16 -27.69 -32.66
CA THR A 1144 3.27 -29.07 -33.15
C THR A 1144 2.44 -30.03 -32.29
N GLU A 1145 2.04 -31.18 -32.84
CA GLU A 1145 1.30 -32.19 -32.05
C GLU A 1145 2.09 -32.69 -30.84
N ALA A 1146 3.41 -32.81 -30.93
CA ALA A 1146 4.27 -33.15 -29.79
C ALA A 1146 4.20 -32.09 -28.67
N GLY A 1147 4.21 -30.80 -29.03
CA GLY A 1147 4.10 -29.71 -28.06
C GLY A 1147 2.68 -29.54 -27.48
N LYS A 1148 1.63 -29.82 -28.27
CA LYS A 1148 0.24 -29.91 -27.77
C LYS A 1148 0.07 -31.07 -26.80
N ALA A 1149 0.56 -32.25 -27.15
CA ALA A 1149 0.53 -33.43 -26.29
C ALA A 1149 1.31 -33.20 -24.98
N TRP A 1150 2.50 -32.59 -25.05
CA TRP A 1150 3.24 -32.19 -23.86
C TRP A 1150 2.50 -31.16 -23.02
N ARG A 1151 1.82 -30.17 -23.63
CA ARG A 1151 0.97 -29.22 -22.87
C ARG A 1151 -0.14 -29.93 -22.10
N ILE A 1152 -0.85 -30.87 -22.74
CA ILE A 1152 -1.90 -31.66 -22.08
C ILE A 1152 -1.30 -32.51 -20.95
N ALA A 1153 -0.14 -33.13 -21.17
CA ALA A 1153 0.57 -33.88 -20.14
C ALA A 1153 1.08 -32.99 -18.99
N HIS A 1154 1.50 -31.76 -19.27
CA HIS A 1154 1.96 -30.80 -18.27
C HIS A 1154 0.81 -30.16 -17.48
N GLU A 1155 -0.31 -29.85 -18.12
CA GLU A 1155 -1.54 -29.41 -17.46
C GLU A 1155 -2.10 -30.53 -16.57
N LYS A 1156 -2.04 -31.79 -17.02
CA LYS A 1156 -2.34 -32.96 -16.18
C LYS A 1156 -1.35 -33.15 -15.04
N TYR A 1157 -0.04 -32.95 -15.27
CA TYR A 1157 0.98 -32.98 -14.21
C TYR A 1157 0.73 -31.90 -13.16
N LEU A 1158 0.37 -30.67 -13.56
CA LEU A 1158 0.05 -29.58 -12.63
C LEU A 1158 -1.23 -29.86 -11.81
N GLN A 1159 -2.23 -30.52 -12.42
CA GLN A 1159 -3.39 -31.04 -11.68
C GLN A 1159 -2.96 -32.09 -10.65
N LEU A 1160 -2.19 -33.11 -11.07
CA LEU A 1160 -1.66 -34.14 -10.18
C LEU A 1160 -0.77 -33.54 -9.07
N GLN A 1161 -0.01 -32.47 -9.34
CA GLN A 1161 0.81 -31.79 -8.35
C GLN A 1161 -0.03 -30.99 -7.35
N ALA A 1162 -1.10 -30.31 -7.79
CA ALA A 1162 -2.04 -29.62 -6.91
C ALA A 1162 -2.83 -30.63 -6.03
N ASP A 1163 -3.15 -31.79 -6.59
CA ASP A 1163 -3.75 -32.94 -5.89
C ASP A 1163 -2.72 -33.80 -5.12
N ASN A 1164 -1.42 -33.49 -5.15
CA ASN A 1164 -0.41 -34.34 -4.52
C ASN A 1164 -0.53 -34.32 -2.99
N THR A 1165 -0.15 -35.41 -2.33
CA THR A 1165 0.07 -35.42 -0.88
C THR A 1165 1.44 -34.79 -0.63
N TYR A 1166 1.50 -33.84 0.30
CA TYR A 1166 2.75 -33.26 0.75
C TYR A 1166 2.74 -32.96 2.24
N PHE A 1167 3.90 -33.12 2.85
CA PHE A 1167 4.19 -32.84 4.24
C PHE A 1167 5.16 -31.68 4.28
N SER A 1168 4.78 -30.55 4.88
CA SER A 1168 5.77 -29.59 5.34
C SER A 1168 6.25 -29.97 6.72
N ALA A 1169 7.51 -29.67 7.05
CA ALA A 1169 8.04 -29.80 8.39
C ALA A 1169 8.97 -28.62 8.71
N SER A 1170 9.05 -28.29 10.00
CA SER A 1170 10.01 -27.34 10.54
C SER A 1170 11.39 -27.95 10.74
N ILE A 1171 12.37 -27.09 10.98
CA ILE A 1171 13.79 -27.43 11.13
C ILE A 1171 14.26 -26.84 12.47
N GLY A 1172 15.00 -27.60 13.26
CA GLY A 1172 15.63 -27.14 14.50
C GLY A 1172 16.75 -26.12 14.25
N ASP A 1173 17.16 -25.41 15.30
CA ASP A 1173 18.25 -24.42 15.26
C ASP A 1173 19.61 -25.03 14.88
N ASP A 1174 19.76 -26.35 15.04
CA ASP A 1174 20.90 -27.18 14.65
C ASP A 1174 20.84 -27.65 13.18
N GLY A 1175 19.69 -27.55 12.52
CA GLY A 1175 19.43 -28.09 11.18
C GLY A 1175 18.77 -29.47 11.16
N ALA A 1176 18.45 -30.06 12.32
CA ALA A 1176 17.75 -31.34 12.42
C ALA A 1176 16.27 -31.20 12.03
N PHE A 1177 15.68 -32.24 11.44
CA PHE A 1177 14.27 -32.26 11.08
C PHE A 1177 13.64 -33.65 11.23
N HIS A 1178 12.30 -33.69 11.33
CA HIS A 1178 11.54 -34.92 11.16
C HIS A 1178 10.22 -34.71 10.42
N ILE A 1179 9.78 -35.75 9.72
CA ILE A 1179 8.50 -35.81 9.01
C ILE A 1179 7.76 -37.06 9.51
N ASP A 1180 6.57 -36.87 10.06
CA ASP A 1180 5.91 -37.90 10.88
C ASP A 1180 4.73 -38.53 10.14
N ASP A 1181 4.55 -39.84 10.36
CA ASP A 1181 3.50 -40.66 9.75
C ASP A 1181 3.41 -40.52 8.22
N VAL A 1182 4.56 -40.61 7.54
CA VAL A 1182 4.61 -40.65 6.08
C VAL A 1182 4.15 -42.04 5.59
N PRO A 1183 3.10 -42.15 4.74
CA PRO A 1183 2.63 -43.43 4.22
C PRO A 1183 3.65 -44.14 3.33
N PRO A 1184 3.46 -45.44 3.05
CA PRO A 1184 4.24 -46.16 2.04
C PRO A 1184 4.11 -45.54 0.65
N GLY A 1185 5.24 -45.34 -0.04
CA GLY A 1185 5.28 -44.70 -1.36
C GLY A 1185 6.64 -44.11 -1.73
N ASN A 1186 6.73 -43.52 -2.91
CA ASN A 1186 7.89 -42.76 -3.36
C ASN A 1186 7.65 -41.26 -3.16
N TYR A 1187 8.67 -40.55 -2.69
CA TYR A 1187 8.61 -39.13 -2.33
C TYR A 1187 9.87 -38.37 -2.75
N ASP A 1188 9.74 -37.07 -3.00
CA ASP A 1188 10.87 -36.15 -3.22
C ASP A 1188 10.93 -35.12 -2.07
N LEU A 1189 12.09 -35.02 -1.42
CA LEU A 1189 12.39 -33.99 -0.43
C LEU A 1189 12.91 -32.72 -1.10
N LYS A 1190 12.34 -31.58 -0.72
CA LYS A 1190 12.60 -30.24 -1.28
C LYS A 1190 12.71 -29.23 -0.13
N MET A 1191 13.52 -28.19 -0.32
CA MET A 1191 13.65 -27.09 0.64
C MET A 1191 13.72 -25.76 -0.09
N TRP A 1192 13.13 -24.72 0.50
CA TRP A 1192 13.29 -23.33 0.07
C TRP A 1192 13.82 -22.52 1.26
N LEU A 1193 15.04 -21.97 1.11
CA LEU A 1193 15.60 -21.07 2.10
C LEU A 1193 15.08 -19.64 1.88
N HIS A 1194 14.81 -18.93 2.98
CA HIS A 1194 14.43 -17.52 2.96
C HIS A 1194 15.60 -16.61 2.53
N ASP A 1195 16.84 -17.06 2.79
CA ASP A 1195 18.07 -16.45 2.30
C ASP A 1195 18.94 -17.50 1.58
N ASN A 1196 19.41 -17.21 0.36
CA ASN A 1196 20.05 -18.19 -0.54
C ASN A 1196 21.61 -18.31 -0.46
N PRO A 1197 22.41 -17.62 0.39
CA PRO A 1197 23.87 -17.75 0.34
C PRO A 1197 24.41 -19.03 1.01
N ALA A 1198 23.58 -19.73 1.80
CA ALA A 1198 23.95 -20.99 2.47
C ALA A 1198 23.93 -22.22 1.54
N GLY A 1199 23.38 -22.08 0.33
CA GLY A 1199 23.29 -23.13 -0.69
C GLY A 1199 21.87 -23.62 -0.97
N ARG A 1200 21.77 -24.76 -1.68
CA ARG A 1200 20.53 -25.41 -2.12
C ARG A 1200 20.57 -26.91 -1.89
N LEU A 1201 19.43 -27.50 -1.53
CA LEU A 1201 19.30 -28.94 -1.36
C LEU A 1201 19.19 -29.61 -2.75
N LYS A 1202 20.01 -30.62 -3.00
CA LYS A 1202 19.89 -31.51 -4.16
C LYS A 1202 18.53 -32.25 -4.11
N PRO A 1203 17.94 -32.67 -5.24
CA PRO A 1203 16.78 -33.56 -5.21
C PRO A 1203 17.12 -34.87 -4.49
N VAL A 1204 16.47 -35.12 -3.35
CA VAL A 1204 16.59 -36.38 -2.60
C VAL A 1204 15.27 -37.14 -2.71
N SER A 1205 15.27 -38.19 -3.54
CA SER A 1205 14.12 -39.09 -3.69
C SER A 1205 14.20 -40.24 -2.69
N ILE A 1206 13.08 -40.56 -2.04
CA ILE A 1206 12.99 -41.46 -0.88
C ILE A 1206 11.87 -42.47 -1.14
N THR A 1207 12.13 -43.76 -0.91
CA THR A 1207 11.11 -44.81 -0.92
C THR A 1207 10.77 -45.19 0.52
N VAL A 1208 9.52 -44.93 0.93
CA VAL A 1208 8.96 -45.42 2.20
C VAL A 1208 8.36 -46.81 1.93
N PRO A 1209 8.90 -47.90 2.50
CA PRO A 1209 8.39 -49.25 2.27
C PRO A 1209 7.04 -49.45 2.97
N ALA A 1210 6.26 -50.42 2.48
CA ALA A 1210 5.10 -50.92 3.21
C ALA A 1210 5.54 -51.48 4.56
N SER A 1211 4.86 -51.09 5.64
CA SER A 1211 5.22 -51.48 7.00
C SER A 1211 4.46 -52.71 7.47
N ASP A 1212 5.17 -53.82 7.67
CA ASP A 1212 4.71 -54.84 8.61
C ASP A 1212 4.62 -54.23 10.01
N GLU A 1213 3.67 -54.66 10.83
CA GLU A 1213 3.31 -54.01 12.11
C GLU A 1213 4.49 -53.85 13.10
N LYS A 1214 5.54 -54.67 12.94
CA LYS A 1214 6.79 -54.63 13.73
C LYS A 1214 7.73 -53.47 13.37
N ASN A 1215 7.73 -52.97 12.13
CA ASN A 1215 8.71 -51.99 11.63
C ASN A 1215 8.19 -50.54 11.58
N THR A 1216 7.03 -50.27 12.18
CA THR A 1216 6.41 -48.93 12.20
C THR A 1216 7.16 -47.91 13.08
N THR A 1217 7.95 -48.37 14.05
CA THR A 1217 8.59 -47.51 15.07
C THR A 1217 10.01 -47.07 14.75
N GLU A 1218 10.70 -47.72 13.80
CA GLU A 1218 12.03 -47.27 13.37
C GLU A 1218 11.88 -46.14 12.34
N PRO A 1219 12.59 -45.00 12.49
CA PRO A 1219 12.59 -43.94 11.49
C PRO A 1219 13.36 -44.36 10.24
N ILE A 1220 13.08 -43.70 9.13
CA ILE A 1220 13.94 -43.68 7.94
C ILE A 1220 14.91 -42.52 8.13
N ASP A 1221 16.17 -42.83 8.41
CA ASP A 1221 17.23 -41.83 8.56
C ASP A 1221 17.85 -41.50 7.20
N LEU A 1222 17.90 -40.22 6.87
CA LEU A 1222 18.55 -39.67 5.68
C LEU A 1222 20.00 -39.24 5.94
N GLY A 1223 20.43 -39.24 7.20
CA GLY A 1223 21.74 -38.77 7.64
C GLY A 1223 21.96 -37.28 7.40
N THR A 1224 23.21 -36.92 7.13
CA THR A 1224 23.64 -35.54 6.90
C THR A 1224 23.47 -35.14 5.43
N LEU A 1225 22.67 -34.11 5.19
CA LEU A 1225 22.37 -33.54 3.88
C LEU A 1225 23.05 -32.17 3.73
N THR A 1226 24.25 -32.18 3.15
CA THR A 1226 25.01 -30.96 2.81
C THR A 1226 24.37 -30.24 1.62
N LEU A 1227 24.28 -28.90 1.68
CA LEU A 1227 23.78 -28.07 0.57
C LEU A 1227 24.85 -27.85 -0.51
N GLU A 1228 24.43 -27.53 -1.73
CA GLU A 1228 25.32 -27.15 -2.85
C GLU A 1228 25.25 -25.64 -3.15
N LYS A 1229 26.25 -25.09 -3.84
CA LYS A 1229 26.34 -23.66 -4.20
C LYS A 1229 25.51 -23.29 -5.43
#